data_AF-A0A838IJC0-F1
#
_entry.id   AF-A0A838IJC0-F1
#
_cell.length_a   1.000
_cell.length_b   1.000
_cell.length_c   1.000
_cell.angle_alpha   90.00
_cell.angle_beta   90.00
_cell.angle_gamma   90.00
#
_symmetry.space_group_name_H-M   'P 1'
#
loop_
_entity.id
_entity.type
_entity.pdbx_description
1 polymer ?
#
loop_
_entity_poly.entity_id
_entity_poly.type
_entity_poly.pdbx_seq_one_letter_code
_entity_poly.pdbx_strand_id
1 'polypeptide(L)'
;MMATYNAAVTQGAETKIGLLLKDYVGDITIFDGTSRQPYRAVIDAETADVSLVLRGGAPLYGDANIIEGLVPAAELDRCETITVCQRQRRLCVERDAGKTLAQIRAAVHQNAYALFFCGEPDKEPSCIPFRPNEYTGLSNMTDSDGDGIPDEIDNCPFIFNPIRPVDGGIQRDTDGDGIGDACDPCPFDAGGTCAGLDPNDWDGDGIPNLSDNCPYVPNPGQDDTSGDGIGDACHPCPEDDISGNKACKATIYGIKSGTVATGQRVRLPNALVTAVAAGEGIFLQVHPDDEGYVAVDNSALYVFMRGAAVMPARGDRISITGTTSVFFDQIQLATVTGFDVLSSGNALPPALAVDPAVISTTGARRQALEGALVTVSNVTVTNATPAPGAADTSTPLNEFVVTGNLRVNDFIYAISPQPALGASFVRLTGVLRWANGLSKLEPRGPNDVITGPPSLAGIEPALSFLGHNQTAIPSPGLEVVLNRAADTDLVIDLAYEDAAVVSGPATVTIAAGQSRAAITLTSHTETDATLSVTATLGTDVHTAHVRTYGEASPRSIVSLAPATESLQINASLEMTLTLDLPAPAGGQEVTITLSPGNFLAADETVVVAAGAMSATFDVVAGADDGVESVRVSIGGSSQSAQITVVDLPVGDCLIISEYIEGSGTNNKALELYNCGASPLARNQFGVCLVANQNTTCTQQVKLTAGTIAPGEVWTLCKSTATSATDPVPGIATNCDQVTSSVMNHNGDDRFFVYRDEDNSGAFNAGDTIIDAFGQISAQPTSSTWADMTLRRCNFTPYLGTAPFVRADYFFRPMPAVINDASNFGIPPVAGCP
;
A
#
# COMPACT_ATOMS: atom_id res chain seq x y z
N MET A 1 25.96 4.99 -31.39
CA MET A 1 24.91 4.51 -30.47
C MET A 1 24.72 5.58 -29.43
N MET A 2 23.76 6.49 -29.58
CA MET A 2 23.70 7.66 -28.69
C MET A 2 23.12 7.27 -27.32
N ALA A 3 23.64 7.84 -26.24
CA ALA A 3 23.07 7.69 -24.90
C ALA A 3 22.67 9.06 -24.33
N THR A 4 21.76 9.08 -23.36
CA THR A 4 21.45 10.32 -22.64
C THR A 4 22.72 10.85 -21.98
N TYR A 5 22.85 12.18 -21.92
CA TYR A 5 24.04 12.86 -21.39
C TYR A 5 24.58 12.20 -20.10
N ASN A 6 23.73 12.05 -19.09
CA ASN A 6 24.13 11.45 -17.82
C ASN A 6 24.62 10.00 -17.95
N ALA A 7 24.01 9.19 -18.83
CA ALA A 7 24.40 7.80 -19.02
C ALA A 7 25.74 7.65 -19.76
N ALA A 8 25.99 8.50 -20.75
CA ALA A 8 27.25 8.50 -21.49
C ALA A 8 28.43 8.95 -20.62
N VAL A 9 28.24 10.07 -19.89
CA VAL A 9 29.25 10.65 -18.99
C VAL A 9 29.57 9.71 -17.84
N THR A 10 28.56 9.05 -17.25
CA THR A 10 28.79 8.09 -16.15
C THR A 10 29.64 6.88 -16.59
N GLN A 11 29.58 6.50 -17.87
CA GLN A 11 30.31 5.35 -18.41
C GLN A 11 31.62 5.72 -19.11
N GLY A 12 31.99 7.01 -19.17
CA GLY A 12 33.18 7.48 -19.89
C GLY A 12 33.14 7.16 -21.38
N ALA A 13 31.94 7.05 -21.96
CA ALA A 13 31.71 6.63 -23.34
C ALA A 13 31.32 7.80 -24.26
N GLU A 14 31.19 9.01 -23.72
CA GLU A 14 30.74 10.23 -24.39
C GLU A 14 31.53 10.55 -25.66
N THR A 15 32.84 10.28 -25.67
CA THR A 15 33.70 10.53 -26.82
C THR A 15 33.67 9.41 -27.88
N LYS A 16 32.93 8.32 -27.64
CA LYS A 16 32.94 7.10 -28.48
C LYS A 16 31.59 6.79 -29.12
N ILE A 17 30.47 7.11 -28.47
CA ILE A 17 29.15 6.61 -28.88
C ILE A 17 28.13 7.70 -29.27
N GLY A 18 28.37 8.97 -28.92
CA GLY A 18 27.50 10.13 -29.18
C GLY A 18 26.52 10.43 -28.04
N LEU A 19 26.07 11.69 -27.93
CA LEU A 19 25.25 12.20 -26.82
C LEU A 19 23.86 12.68 -27.28
N LEU A 20 22.82 12.33 -26.53
CA LEU A 20 21.50 12.96 -26.63
C LEU A 20 21.40 14.13 -25.65
N LEU A 21 21.32 15.34 -26.21
CA LEU A 21 21.28 16.61 -25.50
C LEU A 21 20.06 17.43 -25.92
N LYS A 22 19.58 18.25 -25.00
CA LYS A 22 18.51 19.21 -25.29
C LYS A 22 19.02 20.26 -26.28
N ASP A 23 18.19 20.64 -27.24
CA ASP A 23 18.48 21.63 -28.30
C ASP A 23 19.50 21.19 -29.37
N TYR A 24 19.98 19.95 -29.29
CA TYR A 24 20.76 19.30 -30.35
C TYR A 24 19.87 18.49 -31.28
N VAL A 25 20.27 18.38 -32.54
CA VAL A 25 19.56 17.64 -33.56
C VAL A 25 20.25 16.30 -33.76
N GLY A 26 19.49 15.21 -33.72
CA GLY A 26 20.02 13.86 -33.89
C GLY A 26 19.08 12.93 -34.61
N ASP A 27 19.66 11.91 -35.22
CA ASP A 27 18.93 10.76 -35.76
C ASP A 27 18.76 9.74 -34.62
N ILE A 28 17.51 9.46 -34.25
CA ILE A 28 17.19 8.67 -33.05
C ILE A 28 16.23 7.55 -33.43
N THR A 29 16.57 6.32 -33.06
CA THR A 29 15.64 5.19 -33.11
C THR A 29 15.27 4.77 -31.69
N ILE A 30 13.97 4.69 -31.42
CA ILE A 30 13.38 4.26 -30.16
C ILE A 30 12.77 2.88 -30.35
N PHE A 31 13.07 1.96 -29.43
CA PHE A 31 12.60 0.58 -29.43
C PHE A 31 11.69 0.32 -28.22
N ASP A 32 10.71 -0.56 -28.37
CA ASP A 32 9.81 -1.01 -27.31
C ASP A 32 10.53 -1.97 -26.35
N GLY A 33 10.81 -1.50 -25.14
CA GLY A 33 11.45 -2.28 -24.07
C GLY A 33 10.51 -3.10 -23.20
N THR A 34 9.22 -3.19 -23.50
CA THR A 34 8.25 -3.87 -22.61
C THR A 34 8.50 -5.37 -22.50
N SER A 35 8.85 -6.04 -23.61
CA SER A 35 9.12 -7.47 -23.65
C SER A 35 10.59 -7.82 -23.38
N ARG A 36 11.51 -6.87 -23.58
CA ARG A 36 12.96 -7.04 -23.43
C ARG A 36 13.55 -5.85 -22.68
N GLN A 37 14.25 -6.13 -21.58
CA GLN A 37 15.02 -5.17 -20.76
C GLN A 37 16.43 -5.74 -20.62
N PRO A 38 17.49 -4.99 -20.26
CA PRO A 38 17.84 -3.59 -20.51
C PRO A 38 18.40 -3.42 -21.94
N TYR A 39 19.72 -3.45 -22.18
CA TYR A 39 20.33 -3.27 -23.52
C TYR A 39 19.85 -4.29 -24.58
N ARG A 40 19.26 -5.40 -24.15
CA ARG A 40 18.64 -6.43 -24.98
C ARG A 40 17.46 -5.91 -25.82
N ALA A 41 16.79 -4.86 -25.36
CA ALA A 41 15.75 -4.16 -26.12
C ALA A 41 16.25 -3.58 -27.44
N VAL A 42 17.57 -3.35 -27.57
CA VAL A 42 18.21 -2.75 -28.74
C VAL A 42 18.96 -3.79 -29.56
N ILE A 43 19.73 -4.68 -28.92
CA ILE A 43 20.55 -5.67 -29.63
C ILE A 43 19.71 -6.74 -30.33
N ASP A 44 18.65 -7.21 -29.67
CA ASP A 44 17.80 -8.28 -30.16
C ASP A 44 16.50 -7.73 -30.78
N ALA A 45 16.48 -6.43 -31.10
CA ALA A 45 15.32 -5.76 -31.68
C ALA A 45 15.13 -6.17 -33.14
N GLU A 46 13.91 -6.53 -33.49
CA GLU A 46 13.48 -6.73 -34.87
C GLU A 46 12.68 -5.52 -35.39
N THR A 47 12.36 -5.49 -36.69
CA THR A 47 11.56 -4.42 -37.31
C THR A 47 10.24 -4.14 -36.58
N ALA A 48 9.66 -5.14 -35.92
CA ALA A 48 8.43 -5.00 -35.15
C ALA A 48 8.61 -4.22 -33.83
N ASP A 49 9.83 -4.17 -33.29
CA ASP A 49 10.15 -3.58 -31.99
C ASP A 49 10.48 -2.08 -32.09
N VAL A 50 10.72 -1.56 -33.30
CA VAL A 50 10.94 -0.12 -33.50
C VAL A 50 9.65 0.65 -33.21
N SER A 51 9.67 1.59 -32.28
CA SER A 51 8.52 2.45 -31.93
C SER A 51 8.53 3.77 -32.70
N LEU A 52 9.71 4.38 -32.87
CA LEU A 52 9.89 5.68 -33.51
C LEU A 52 11.29 5.83 -34.10
N VAL A 53 11.38 6.45 -35.27
CA VAL A 53 12.61 6.89 -35.92
C VAL A 53 12.47 8.38 -36.18
N LEU A 54 13.42 9.14 -35.65
CA LEU A 54 13.62 10.55 -35.91
C LEU A 54 14.82 10.69 -36.85
N ARG A 55 14.70 11.56 -37.85
CA ARG A 55 15.83 12.02 -38.66
C ARG A 55 15.90 13.53 -38.59
N GLY A 56 17.07 14.07 -38.28
CA GLY A 56 17.23 15.49 -38.01
C GLY A 56 16.28 15.96 -36.89
N GLY A 57 16.05 15.15 -35.86
CA GLY A 57 15.12 15.43 -34.77
C GLY A 57 13.63 15.42 -35.15
N ALA A 58 13.30 15.15 -36.42
CA ALA A 58 11.94 15.17 -36.94
C ALA A 58 11.38 13.73 -37.11
N PRO A 59 10.10 13.46 -36.79
CA PRO A 59 9.50 12.14 -36.98
C PRO A 59 9.52 11.69 -38.45
N LEU A 60 10.13 10.53 -38.70
CA LEU A 60 10.24 9.93 -40.02
C LEU A 60 9.42 8.66 -40.15
N TYR A 61 9.47 7.76 -39.17
CA TYR A 61 8.77 6.47 -39.18
C TYR A 61 8.42 6.04 -37.76
N GLY A 62 7.27 5.40 -37.53
CA GLY A 62 6.94 4.87 -36.20
C GLY A 62 5.51 4.35 -36.07
N ASP A 63 5.14 3.96 -34.86
CA ASP A 63 3.75 3.62 -34.52
C ASP A 63 2.81 4.78 -34.87
N ALA A 64 1.67 4.45 -35.48
CA ALA A 64 0.77 5.46 -36.02
C ALA A 64 0.30 6.49 -34.97
N ASN A 65 -0.04 6.03 -33.75
CA ASN A 65 -0.46 6.88 -32.64
C ASN A 65 0.67 7.81 -32.14
N ILE A 66 1.91 7.36 -32.14
CA ILE A 66 3.07 8.16 -31.73
C ILE A 66 3.32 9.26 -32.77
N ILE A 67 3.34 8.90 -34.06
CA ILE A 67 3.53 9.88 -35.15
C ILE A 67 2.38 10.90 -35.17
N GLU A 68 1.14 10.47 -34.96
CA GLU A 68 -0.04 11.35 -34.88
C GLU A 68 0.02 12.32 -33.69
N GLY A 69 0.70 11.95 -32.61
CA GLY A 69 0.93 12.84 -31.46
C GLY A 69 2.10 13.81 -31.64
N LEU A 70 3.10 13.47 -32.48
CA LEU A 70 4.32 14.25 -32.64
C LEU A 70 4.33 15.14 -33.89
N VAL A 71 3.59 14.78 -34.94
CA VAL A 71 3.52 15.56 -36.18
C VAL A 71 2.32 16.50 -36.14
N PRO A 72 2.49 17.79 -36.48
CA PRO A 72 1.38 18.73 -36.55
C PRO A 72 0.24 18.21 -37.44
N ALA A 73 -1.02 18.39 -37.00
CA ALA A 73 -2.17 17.84 -37.70
C ALA A 73 -2.27 18.26 -39.19
N ALA A 74 -1.81 19.48 -39.52
CA ALA A 74 -1.78 20.00 -40.89
C ALA A 74 -0.75 19.32 -41.80
N GLU A 75 0.21 18.56 -41.24
CA GLU A 75 1.28 17.89 -41.96
C GLU A 75 1.11 16.36 -42.00
N LEU A 76 0.13 15.81 -41.27
CA LEU A 76 -0.11 14.36 -41.20
C LEU A 76 -0.48 13.73 -42.53
N ASP A 77 -1.07 14.50 -43.47
CA ASP A 77 -1.39 14.01 -44.81
C ASP A 77 -0.11 13.69 -45.63
N ARG A 78 1.04 14.23 -45.23
CA ARG A 78 2.37 13.94 -45.81
C ARG A 78 3.07 12.76 -45.10
N CYS A 79 2.34 12.03 -44.25
CA CYS A 79 2.77 10.83 -43.54
C CYS A 79 1.86 9.65 -43.88
N GLU A 80 2.31 8.82 -44.83
CA GLU A 80 1.54 7.69 -45.36
C GLU A 80 1.38 6.58 -44.32
N THR A 81 0.15 6.08 -44.19
CA THR A 81 -0.15 4.90 -43.37
C THR A 81 0.35 3.64 -44.07
N ILE A 82 1.11 2.83 -43.35
CA ILE A 82 1.61 1.54 -43.83
C ILE A 82 1.44 0.48 -42.75
N THR A 83 1.30 -0.78 -43.17
CA THR A 83 1.32 -1.92 -42.25
C THR A 83 2.69 -2.59 -42.33
N VAL A 84 3.39 -2.65 -41.20
CA VAL A 84 4.70 -3.32 -41.08
C VAL A 84 4.63 -4.30 -39.93
N CYS A 85 4.93 -5.58 -40.19
CA CYS A 85 4.88 -6.66 -39.21
C CYS A 85 3.57 -6.70 -38.41
N GLN A 86 2.44 -6.60 -39.13
CA GLN A 86 1.07 -6.58 -38.58
C GLN A 86 0.72 -5.38 -37.69
N ARG A 87 1.61 -4.39 -37.56
CA ARG A 87 1.34 -3.14 -36.83
C ARG A 87 1.07 -1.99 -37.80
N GLN A 88 0.14 -1.12 -37.44
CA GLN A 88 -0.16 0.09 -38.19
C GLN A 88 0.88 1.16 -37.85
N ARG A 89 1.57 1.64 -38.89
CA ARG A 89 2.67 2.60 -38.80
C ARG A 89 2.38 3.80 -39.69
N ARG A 90 3.11 4.89 -39.47
CA ARG A 90 3.15 6.03 -40.38
C ARG A 90 4.58 6.29 -40.86
N LEU A 91 4.70 6.67 -42.12
CA LEU A 91 5.97 6.99 -42.79
C LEU A 91 5.90 8.38 -43.41
N CYS A 92 6.71 9.31 -42.91
CA CYS A 92 6.72 10.73 -43.25
C CYS A 92 7.76 11.09 -44.32
N VAL A 93 7.99 10.22 -45.32
CA VAL A 93 9.00 10.44 -46.37
C VAL A 93 8.65 11.60 -47.30
N GLU A 94 7.38 11.91 -47.51
CA GLU A 94 6.99 13.08 -48.30
C GLU A 94 7.23 14.38 -47.54
N ARG A 95 7.01 14.37 -46.23
CA ARG A 95 7.34 15.48 -45.34
C ARG A 95 8.85 15.77 -45.35
N ASP A 96 9.64 14.72 -45.30
CA ASP A 96 11.09 14.79 -45.19
C ASP A 96 11.80 15.05 -46.54
N ALA A 97 11.54 14.21 -47.54
CA ALA A 97 12.28 14.18 -48.81
C ALA A 97 11.47 14.69 -50.01
N GLY A 98 10.23 15.16 -49.78
CA GLY A 98 9.35 15.67 -50.84
C GLY A 98 8.85 14.62 -51.82
N LYS A 99 8.98 13.33 -51.49
CA LYS A 99 8.54 12.20 -52.33
C LYS A 99 7.68 11.23 -51.55
N THR A 100 6.62 10.72 -52.17
CA THR A 100 5.81 9.65 -51.60
C THR A 100 6.54 8.31 -51.67
N LEU A 101 6.15 7.36 -50.81
CA LEU A 101 6.64 6.00 -50.81
C LEU A 101 6.43 5.31 -52.16
N ALA A 102 5.32 5.61 -52.85
CA ALA A 102 5.06 5.12 -54.19
C ALA A 102 6.08 5.66 -55.22
N GLN A 103 6.41 6.95 -55.16
CA GLN A 103 7.42 7.58 -56.01
C GLN A 103 8.82 7.02 -55.73
N ILE A 104 9.15 6.76 -54.46
CA ILE A 104 10.41 6.13 -54.06
C ILE A 104 10.49 4.70 -54.60
N ARG A 105 9.47 3.87 -54.40
CA ARG A 105 9.44 2.49 -54.91
C ARG A 105 9.54 2.42 -56.44
N ALA A 106 8.98 3.39 -57.15
CA ALA A 106 9.09 3.47 -58.61
C ALA A 106 10.49 3.88 -59.09
N ALA A 107 11.28 4.55 -58.26
CA ALA A 107 12.63 5.02 -58.57
C ALA A 107 13.73 4.01 -58.20
N VAL A 108 13.42 2.99 -57.40
CA VAL A 108 14.36 1.95 -56.97
C VAL A 108 14.30 0.74 -57.91
N HIS A 109 15.44 0.06 -58.10
CA HIS A 109 15.53 -1.14 -58.92
C HIS A 109 14.54 -2.23 -58.44
N GLN A 110 13.82 -2.90 -59.36
CA GLN A 110 12.77 -3.87 -59.00
C GLN A 110 13.28 -5.10 -58.24
N ASN A 111 14.58 -5.38 -58.30
CA ASN A 111 15.22 -6.47 -57.54
C ASN A 111 15.85 -5.99 -56.22
N ALA A 112 15.64 -4.74 -55.82
CA ALA A 112 16.07 -4.29 -54.50
C ALA A 112 15.23 -4.97 -53.41
N TYR A 113 15.85 -5.15 -52.25
CA TYR A 113 15.15 -5.55 -51.05
C TYR A 113 13.94 -4.62 -50.78
N ALA A 114 12.82 -5.20 -50.36
CA ALA A 114 11.70 -4.45 -49.83
C ALA A 114 12.14 -3.49 -48.71
N LEU A 115 11.44 -2.38 -48.55
CA LEU A 115 11.81 -1.38 -47.53
C LEU A 115 11.60 -1.87 -46.09
N PHE A 116 10.80 -2.92 -45.90
CA PHE A 116 10.50 -3.51 -44.59
C PHE A 116 10.46 -5.03 -44.70
N PHE A 117 11.10 -5.72 -43.76
CA PHE A 117 11.03 -7.17 -43.60
C PHE A 117 10.78 -7.52 -42.14
N CYS A 118 10.06 -8.62 -41.92
CA CYS A 118 9.79 -9.16 -40.59
C CYS A 118 10.58 -10.46 -40.49
N GLY A 119 11.80 -10.36 -39.97
CA GLY A 119 12.81 -11.41 -39.98
C GLY A 119 13.96 -11.15 -40.97
N GLU A 120 14.84 -12.14 -41.10
CA GLU A 120 16.01 -12.11 -41.97
C GLU A 120 15.59 -12.11 -43.46
N PRO A 121 16.06 -11.13 -44.28
CA PRO A 121 15.80 -11.13 -45.72
C PRO A 121 16.51 -12.30 -46.42
N ASP A 122 15.85 -12.92 -47.40
CA ASP A 122 16.48 -13.95 -48.23
C ASP A 122 17.74 -13.40 -48.93
N LYS A 123 18.92 -14.01 -48.67
CA LYS A 123 20.25 -13.66 -49.22
C LYS A 123 20.93 -12.42 -48.59
N GLU A 124 20.73 -12.19 -47.30
CA GLU A 124 21.40 -11.12 -46.55
C GLU A 124 22.94 -11.12 -46.80
N PRO A 125 23.56 -9.98 -47.16
CA PRO A 125 25.01 -9.90 -47.33
C PRO A 125 25.73 -10.10 -45.99
N SER A 126 26.89 -10.73 -46.01
CA SER A 126 27.68 -11.02 -44.81
C SER A 126 28.06 -9.77 -44.03
N CYS A 127 28.29 -9.89 -42.71
CA CYS A 127 28.82 -8.82 -41.85
C CYS A 127 30.26 -8.35 -42.20
N ILE A 128 30.86 -8.92 -43.23
CA ILE A 128 32.08 -8.42 -43.87
C ILE A 128 31.59 -7.59 -45.06
N PRO A 129 31.99 -6.30 -45.19
CA PRO A 129 31.59 -5.44 -46.30
C PRO A 129 32.17 -5.99 -47.62
N PHE A 130 31.48 -6.98 -48.15
CA PHE A 130 31.90 -7.81 -49.27
C PHE A 130 30.75 -7.85 -50.25
N ARG A 131 31.04 -7.52 -51.51
CA ARG A 131 30.13 -7.75 -52.61
C ARG A 131 30.84 -8.54 -53.69
N PRO A 132 30.33 -9.73 -54.05
CA PRO A 132 30.92 -10.55 -55.09
C PRO A 132 31.12 -9.75 -56.38
N ASN A 133 32.38 -9.62 -56.81
CA ASN A 133 32.80 -8.90 -58.03
C ASN A 133 32.67 -7.36 -57.99
N GLU A 134 32.39 -6.74 -56.84
CA GLU A 134 32.44 -5.28 -56.66
C GLU A 134 33.63 -4.91 -55.75
N TYR A 135 33.63 -5.39 -54.51
CA TYR A 135 34.68 -5.10 -53.54
C TYR A 135 34.82 -6.20 -52.50
N THR A 136 36.05 -6.36 -52.00
CA THR A 136 36.39 -7.46 -51.09
C THR A 136 36.27 -7.10 -49.60
N GLY A 137 36.28 -5.81 -49.27
CA GLY A 137 36.32 -5.33 -47.89
C GLY A 137 37.65 -5.60 -47.19
N LEU A 138 38.70 -5.92 -47.96
CA LEU A 138 40.03 -6.24 -47.45
C LEU A 138 41.04 -5.25 -48.04
N SER A 139 41.65 -4.46 -47.14
CA SER A 139 42.75 -3.56 -47.47
C SER A 139 43.89 -4.30 -48.18
N ASN A 140 44.48 -3.67 -49.18
CA ASN A 140 45.68 -4.14 -49.84
C ASN A 140 46.60 -2.94 -50.20
N MET A 141 47.72 -3.19 -50.87
CA MET A 141 48.73 -2.16 -51.13
C MET A 141 48.31 -1.10 -52.16
N THR A 142 47.17 -1.26 -52.83
CA THR A 142 46.67 -0.36 -53.87
C THR A 142 45.24 0.12 -53.63
N ASP A 143 44.62 -0.32 -52.55
CA ASP A 143 43.24 -0.04 -52.12
C ASP A 143 43.25 -0.21 -50.59
N SER A 144 43.53 0.90 -49.91
CA SER A 144 43.96 0.97 -48.51
C SER A 144 42.81 0.73 -47.53
N ASP A 145 41.58 1.07 -47.91
CA ASP A 145 40.39 0.83 -47.09
C ASP A 145 39.56 -0.39 -47.55
N GLY A 146 39.85 -0.95 -48.73
CA GLY A 146 39.29 -2.19 -49.23
C GLY A 146 37.93 -2.03 -49.91
N ASP A 147 37.57 -0.82 -50.32
CA ASP A 147 36.28 -0.48 -50.92
C ASP A 147 36.16 -0.84 -52.42
N GLY A 148 37.23 -1.39 -52.99
CA GLY A 148 37.30 -1.84 -54.38
C GLY A 148 37.73 -0.76 -55.37
N ILE A 149 38.08 0.44 -54.89
CA ILE A 149 38.54 1.57 -55.68
C ILE A 149 40.02 1.80 -55.36
N PRO A 150 40.92 1.79 -56.35
CA PRO A 150 42.33 2.02 -56.07
C PRO A 150 42.58 3.42 -55.51
N ASP A 151 43.48 3.53 -54.50
CA ASP A 151 43.82 4.78 -53.78
C ASP A 151 44.12 5.98 -54.73
N GLU A 152 44.63 5.69 -55.93
CA GLU A 152 45.00 6.69 -56.94
C GLU A 152 43.81 7.38 -57.64
N ILE A 153 42.62 6.79 -57.57
CA ILE A 153 41.38 7.33 -58.13
C ILE A 153 40.24 7.41 -57.10
N ASP A 154 40.55 7.10 -55.85
CA ASP A 154 39.64 7.14 -54.72
C ASP A 154 39.57 8.58 -54.15
N ASN A 155 38.36 9.13 -54.01
CA ASN A 155 38.16 10.45 -53.41
C ASN A 155 38.17 10.44 -51.86
N CYS A 156 38.23 9.26 -51.23
CA CYS A 156 38.49 9.05 -49.81
C CYS A 156 39.40 7.82 -49.53
N PRO A 157 40.70 7.83 -49.92
CA PRO A 157 41.60 6.66 -49.91
C PRO A 157 41.81 5.90 -48.59
N PHE A 158 41.27 6.39 -47.48
CA PHE A 158 41.43 5.81 -46.15
C PHE A 158 40.09 5.63 -45.42
N ILE A 159 38.97 5.95 -46.07
CA ILE A 159 37.62 5.92 -45.51
C ILE A 159 36.72 5.20 -46.50
N PHE A 160 36.46 3.93 -46.21
CA PHE A 160 35.68 3.01 -47.04
C PHE A 160 34.38 3.64 -47.59
N ASN A 161 34.36 3.98 -48.88
CA ASN A 161 33.23 4.64 -49.54
C ASN A 161 32.98 4.09 -50.96
N PRO A 162 32.65 2.80 -51.09
CA PRO A 162 32.56 2.12 -52.39
C PRO A 162 31.44 2.68 -53.26
N ILE A 163 31.56 2.55 -54.59
CA ILE A 163 30.46 2.84 -55.51
C ILE A 163 29.28 1.89 -55.24
N ARG A 164 28.13 2.43 -54.83
CA ARG A 164 26.91 1.62 -54.68
C ARG A 164 26.01 1.76 -55.92
N PRO A 165 25.13 0.77 -56.18
CA PRO A 165 24.16 0.83 -57.29
C PRO A 165 23.27 2.08 -57.30
N VAL A 166 23.11 2.75 -56.15
CA VAL A 166 22.31 3.97 -55.97
C VAL A 166 23.10 5.25 -56.24
N ASP A 167 24.43 5.18 -56.34
CA ASP A 167 25.31 6.36 -56.48
C ASP A 167 25.59 6.71 -57.95
N GLY A 168 24.88 6.10 -58.91
CA GLY A 168 25.01 6.42 -60.33
C GLY A 168 26.35 5.99 -60.96
N GLY A 169 27.13 5.16 -60.27
CA GLY A 169 28.40 4.63 -60.77
C GLY A 169 29.64 5.48 -60.42
N ILE A 170 29.54 6.42 -59.48
CA ILE A 170 30.64 7.28 -59.03
C ILE A 170 30.71 7.32 -57.50
N GLN A 171 31.90 7.60 -56.93
CA GLN A 171 32.00 8.02 -55.53
C GLN A 171 31.44 9.44 -55.40
N ARG A 172 30.67 9.67 -54.35
CA ARG A 172 29.94 10.94 -54.20
C ARG A 172 30.87 12.03 -53.66
N ASP A 173 30.82 13.18 -54.31
CA ASP A 173 31.50 14.43 -54.00
C ASP A 173 30.51 15.54 -54.38
N THR A 174 29.78 16.04 -53.38
CA THR A 174 28.58 16.85 -53.58
C THR A 174 28.90 18.28 -53.99
N ASP A 175 30.01 18.85 -53.54
CA ASP A 175 30.44 20.20 -53.91
C ASP A 175 31.56 20.23 -54.96
N GLY A 176 32.14 19.08 -55.30
CA GLY A 176 33.04 18.89 -56.42
C GLY A 176 34.47 19.37 -56.15
N ASP A 177 34.90 19.38 -54.89
CA ASP A 177 36.22 19.84 -54.47
C ASP A 177 37.32 18.76 -54.61
N GLY A 178 36.91 17.51 -54.89
CA GLY A 178 37.77 16.35 -55.07
C GLY A 178 37.99 15.53 -53.79
N ILE A 179 37.42 15.92 -52.66
CA ILE A 179 37.34 15.16 -51.42
C ILE A 179 35.94 14.53 -51.37
N GLY A 180 35.84 13.22 -51.19
CA GLY A 180 34.53 12.58 -51.14
C GLY A 180 33.71 13.00 -49.91
N ASP A 181 32.38 13.02 -50.03
CA ASP A 181 31.46 13.38 -48.94
C ASP A 181 31.72 12.60 -47.63
N ALA A 182 32.32 11.41 -47.72
CA ALA A 182 32.60 10.53 -46.58
C ALA A 182 33.81 11.01 -45.74
N CYS A 183 34.69 11.81 -46.32
CA CYS A 183 35.92 12.28 -45.68
C CYS A 183 36.12 13.81 -45.76
N ASP A 184 35.18 14.52 -46.38
CA ASP A 184 35.16 15.99 -46.43
C ASP A 184 34.61 16.59 -45.11
N PRO A 185 35.37 17.45 -44.40
CA PRO A 185 34.87 18.19 -43.25
C PRO A 185 33.81 19.24 -43.59
N CYS A 186 33.69 19.65 -44.86
CA CYS A 186 32.70 20.60 -45.35
C CYS A 186 31.95 20.10 -46.62
N PRO A 187 31.17 18.99 -46.60
CA PRO A 187 30.59 18.29 -47.78
C PRO A 187 29.67 19.10 -48.73
N PHE A 188 29.48 20.38 -48.47
CA PHE A 188 28.61 21.28 -49.22
C PHE A 188 29.29 22.63 -49.54
N ASP A 189 30.56 22.82 -49.19
CA ASP A 189 31.34 24.04 -49.42
C ASP A 189 32.74 23.71 -49.94
N ALA A 190 32.88 23.71 -51.27
CA ALA A 190 34.14 23.46 -51.97
C ALA A 190 35.28 24.45 -51.60
N GLY A 191 34.97 25.52 -50.87
CA GLY A 191 35.97 26.43 -50.33
C GLY A 191 36.65 25.95 -49.04
N GLY A 192 36.12 24.92 -48.38
CA GLY A 192 36.61 24.39 -47.11
C GLY A 192 36.60 25.42 -45.98
N THR A 193 35.72 26.43 -46.05
CA THR A 193 35.72 27.59 -45.13
C THR A 193 34.80 27.41 -43.92
N CYS A 194 34.14 26.27 -43.80
CA CYS A 194 33.34 25.97 -42.63
C CYS A 194 34.27 25.95 -41.40
N ALA A 195 33.98 26.80 -40.41
CA ALA A 195 34.65 26.70 -39.12
C ALA A 195 34.29 25.31 -38.57
N GLY A 196 35.23 24.38 -38.67
CA GLY A 196 35.05 23.07 -38.05
C GLY A 196 34.67 23.28 -36.60
N LEU A 197 33.74 22.48 -36.10
CA LEU A 197 33.63 22.27 -34.66
C LEU A 197 35.03 21.90 -34.19
N ASP A 198 35.68 22.73 -33.36
CA ASP A 198 36.92 22.29 -32.75
C ASP A 198 36.53 21.15 -31.81
N PRO A 199 36.96 19.91 -32.08
CA PRO A 199 36.60 18.79 -31.21
C PRO A 199 37.14 18.95 -29.79
N ASN A 200 38.02 19.93 -29.56
CA ASN A 200 38.58 20.29 -28.27
C ASN A 200 37.96 21.55 -27.65
N ASP A 201 36.96 22.19 -28.27
CA ASP A 201 36.19 23.33 -27.73
C ASP A 201 34.73 23.14 -28.17
N TRP A 202 33.97 22.40 -27.35
CA TRP A 202 32.65 21.89 -27.71
C TRP A 202 31.56 22.96 -27.71
N ASP A 203 31.74 24.06 -26.98
CA ASP A 203 30.77 25.13 -26.88
C ASP A 203 31.19 26.41 -27.63
N GLY A 204 32.42 26.44 -28.15
CA GLY A 204 32.92 27.45 -29.06
C GLY A 204 33.21 28.79 -28.38
N ASP A 205 33.46 28.77 -27.08
CA ASP A 205 33.70 29.95 -26.28
C ASP A 205 35.16 30.44 -26.31
N GLY A 206 36.05 29.63 -26.90
CA GLY A 206 37.48 29.88 -27.08
C GLY A 206 38.37 29.24 -26.00
N ILE A 207 37.80 28.49 -25.05
CA ILE A 207 38.51 27.75 -24.01
C ILE A 207 38.49 26.24 -24.33
N PRO A 208 39.65 25.54 -24.37
CA PRO A 208 39.64 24.11 -24.64
C PRO A 208 38.93 23.31 -23.55
N ASN A 209 38.13 22.30 -23.92
CA ASN A 209 37.35 21.40 -23.06
C ASN A 209 38.09 20.86 -21.83
N LEU A 210 39.40 20.61 -21.94
CA LEU A 210 40.23 20.10 -20.83
C LEU A 210 40.55 21.15 -19.76
N SER A 211 40.41 22.42 -20.10
CA SER A 211 40.70 23.60 -19.26
C SER A 211 39.45 24.44 -19.00
N ASP A 212 38.32 24.06 -19.60
CA ASP A 212 37.03 24.73 -19.49
C ASP A 212 36.27 24.21 -18.26
N ASN A 213 35.87 25.11 -17.36
CA ASN A 213 35.04 24.79 -16.20
C ASN A 213 33.54 24.66 -16.53
N CYS A 214 33.13 24.99 -17.75
CA CYS A 214 31.83 24.68 -18.34
C CYS A 214 31.93 24.20 -19.80
N PRO A 215 32.48 23.01 -20.10
CA PRO A 215 32.79 22.50 -21.46
C PRO A 215 31.63 22.41 -22.47
N TYR A 216 30.43 22.83 -22.09
CA TYR A 216 29.21 22.74 -22.87
C TYR A 216 28.33 23.99 -22.76
N VAL A 217 28.76 25.03 -22.01
CA VAL A 217 28.00 26.25 -21.77
C VAL A 217 28.96 27.44 -21.92
N PRO A 218 28.87 28.21 -23.01
CA PRO A 218 29.87 29.22 -23.32
C PRO A 218 30.08 30.19 -22.17
N ASN A 219 31.27 30.19 -21.59
CA ASN A 219 31.65 31.06 -20.50
C ASN A 219 33.12 31.52 -20.66
N PRO A 220 33.41 32.41 -21.64
CA PRO A 220 34.79 32.84 -21.92
C PRO A 220 35.51 33.49 -20.73
N GLY A 221 34.75 33.94 -19.72
CA GLY A 221 35.27 34.50 -18.46
C GLY A 221 35.75 33.46 -17.46
N GLN A 222 35.32 32.20 -17.58
CA GLN A 222 35.66 31.07 -16.70
C GLN A 222 35.43 31.39 -15.21
N ASP A 223 34.46 32.26 -14.92
CA ASP A 223 34.12 32.63 -13.54
C ASP A 223 33.70 31.37 -12.77
N ASP A 224 34.27 31.17 -11.59
CA ASP A 224 33.99 30.08 -10.65
C ASP A 224 34.03 30.69 -9.25
N THR A 225 32.87 31.23 -8.82
CA THR A 225 32.73 32.00 -7.59
C THR A 225 32.95 31.13 -6.35
N SER A 226 32.55 29.86 -6.39
CA SER A 226 32.69 28.90 -5.30
C SER A 226 34.09 28.25 -5.24
N GLY A 227 34.80 28.21 -6.37
CA GLY A 227 36.14 27.64 -6.51
C GLY A 227 36.15 26.11 -6.49
N ASP A 228 35.05 25.47 -6.88
CA ASP A 228 34.91 24.01 -6.86
C ASP A 228 35.21 23.32 -8.20
N GLY A 229 35.57 24.11 -9.21
CA GLY A 229 35.98 23.66 -10.53
C GLY A 229 34.83 23.55 -11.53
N ILE A 230 33.60 23.94 -11.18
CA ILE A 230 32.46 24.04 -12.08
C ILE A 230 32.12 25.53 -12.26
N GLY A 231 32.14 26.04 -13.49
CA GLY A 231 31.98 27.47 -13.75
C GLY A 231 30.56 27.99 -13.47
N ASP A 232 30.46 29.26 -13.08
CA ASP A 232 29.22 29.93 -12.69
C ASP A 232 28.09 29.79 -13.72
N ALA A 233 28.45 29.71 -15.02
CA ALA A 233 27.51 29.59 -16.13
C ALA A 233 26.78 28.23 -16.18
N CYS A 234 27.41 27.17 -15.70
CA CYS A 234 26.88 25.81 -15.68
C CYS A 234 26.70 25.25 -14.27
N HIS A 235 27.03 26.03 -13.24
CA HIS A 235 26.89 25.66 -11.84
C HIS A 235 25.44 25.83 -11.35
N PRO A 236 24.78 24.80 -10.78
CA PRO A 236 23.39 24.89 -10.31
C PRO A 236 23.16 25.81 -9.09
N CYS A 237 24.24 26.15 -8.38
CA CYS A 237 24.27 27.08 -7.24
C CYS A 237 25.64 27.79 -7.14
N PRO A 238 25.96 28.76 -8.04
CA PRO A 238 27.32 29.27 -8.27
C PRO A 238 28.10 29.77 -7.05
N GLU A 239 27.41 30.10 -5.96
CA GLU A 239 28.03 30.58 -4.71
C GLU A 239 28.44 29.44 -3.75
N ASP A 240 28.04 28.19 -4.00
CA ASP A 240 28.26 27.05 -3.10
C ASP A 240 29.35 26.09 -3.61
N ASP A 241 30.34 25.76 -2.79
CA ASP A 241 31.32 24.69 -3.08
C ASP A 241 30.64 23.31 -2.97
N ILE A 242 30.35 22.67 -4.11
CA ILE A 242 29.76 21.33 -4.19
C ILE A 242 30.80 20.21 -4.35
N SER A 243 32.10 20.52 -4.25
CA SER A 243 33.18 19.52 -4.33
C SER A 243 32.99 18.37 -3.32
N GLY A 244 33.35 17.15 -3.72
CA GLY A 244 33.22 15.96 -2.87
C GLY A 244 31.76 15.51 -2.66
N ASN A 245 30.88 15.71 -3.65
CA ASN A 245 29.48 15.26 -3.64
C ASN A 245 28.62 15.99 -2.57
N LYS A 246 28.93 17.27 -2.30
CA LYS A 246 28.10 18.15 -1.48
C LYS A 246 26.89 18.64 -2.29
N ALA A 247 25.91 19.25 -1.62
CA ALA A 247 24.64 19.66 -2.22
C ALA A 247 24.43 21.16 -2.06
N CYS A 248 23.74 21.78 -3.03
CA CYS A 248 23.42 23.21 -3.02
C CYS A 248 22.75 23.62 -1.71
N LYS A 249 23.17 24.75 -1.14
CA LYS A 249 22.52 25.32 0.03
C LYS A 249 21.12 25.79 -0.38
N ALA A 250 20.12 25.39 0.40
CA ALA A 250 18.75 25.81 0.19
C ALA A 250 18.16 26.40 1.48
N THR A 251 17.03 27.08 1.31
CA THR A 251 16.17 27.52 2.41
C THR A 251 14.83 26.82 2.31
N ILE A 252 14.13 26.67 3.43
CA ILE A 252 12.78 26.10 3.44
C ILE A 252 11.83 26.93 2.55
N TYR A 253 11.94 28.26 2.58
CA TYR A 253 11.17 29.15 1.69
C TYR A 253 11.52 28.95 0.21
N GLY A 254 12.81 28.74 -0.13
CA GLY A 254 13.24 28.47 -1.50
C GLY A 254 12.64 27.18 -2.06
N ILE A 255 12.57 26.14 -1.23
CA ILE A 255 11.91 24.88 -1.58
C ILE A 255 10.40 25.06 -1.72
N LYS A 256 9.74 25.70 -0.75
CA LYS A 256 8.28 25.88 -0.77
C LYS A 256 7.78 26.83 -1.87
N SER A 257 8.60 27.80 -2.28
CA SER A 257 8.27 28.73 -3.38
C SER A 257 8.55 28.16 -4.77
N GLY A 258 9.25 27.01 -4.86
CA GLY A 258 9.69 26.44 -6.14
C GLY A 258 10.93 27.11 -6.74
N THR A 259 11.60 28.00 -6.00
CA THR A 259 12.91 28.57 -6.40
C THR A 259 13.96 27.46 -6.52
N VAL A 260 13.86 26.44 -5.65
CA VAL A 260 14.60 25.17 -5.77
C VAL A 260 13.74 24.19 -6.57
N ALA A 261 14.28 23.64 -7.65
CA ALA A 261 13.54 22.74 -8.52
C ALA A 261 13.25 21.40 -7.83
N THR A 262 12.11 20.77 -8.14
CA THR A 262 11.82 19.39 -7.70
C THR A 262 12.84 18.41 -8.29
N GLY A 263 13.33 17.46 -7.49
CA GLY A 263 14.38 16.53 -7.87
C GLY A 263 15.81 17.05 -7.65
N GLN A 264 15.97 18.31 -7.23
CA GLN A 264 17.27 18.89 -6.90
C GLN A 264 17.75 18.36 -5.54
N ARG A 265 19.02 17.95 -5.49
CA ARG A 265 19.69 17.57 -4.25
C ARG A 265 20.17 18.83 -3.53
N VAL A 266 19.74 19.02 -2.28
CA VAL A 266 19.99 20.22 -1.49
C VAL A 266 20.42 19.92 -0.07
N ARG A 267 21.13 20.87 0.52
CA ARG A 267 21.48 20.92 1.93
C ARG A 267 20.73 22.05 2.62
N LEU A 268 20.02 21.74 3.70
CA LEU A 268 19.40 22.71 4.60
C LEU A 268 20.29 22.86 5.84
N PRO A 269 21.08 23.95 5.95
CA PRO A 269 21.86 24.22 7.16
C PRO A 269 20.97 24.79 8.26
N ASN A 270 21.30 24.47 9.51
CA ASN A 270 20.70 25.06 10.72
C ASN A 270 19.16 24.98 10.79
N ALA A 271 18.56 23.91 10.25
CA ALA A 271 17.12 23.71 10.29
C ALA A 271 16.67 23.21 11.67
N LEU A 272 15.63 23.82 12.23
CA LEU A 272 15.10 23.48 13.55
C LEU A 272 14.00 22.40 13.45
N VAL A 273 14.16 21.31 14.19
CA VAL A 273 13.19 20.21 14.27
C VAL A 273 12.05 20.57 15.23
N THR A 274 10.83 20.72 14.71
CA THR A 274 9.64 21.10 15.49
C THR A 274 8.73 19.93 15.86
N ALA A 275 8.80 18.84 15.11
CA ALA A 275 8.12 17.59 15.43
C ALA A 275 8.85 16.37 14.82
N VAL A 276 8.64 15.20 15.42
CA VAL A 276 9.23 13.93 15.01
C VAL A 276 8.12 12.88 14.96
N ALA A 277 7.89 12.28 13.80
CA ALA A 277 7.02 11.13 13.62
C ALA A 277 7.91 9.87 13.64
N ALA A 278 7.88 9.13 14.75
CA ALA A 278 8.79 8.02 15.00
C ALA A 278 8.72 6.97 13.87
N GLY A 279 9.87 6.64 13.28
CA GLY A 279 9.97 5.67 12.18
C GLY A 279 9.53 6.17 10.80
N GLU A 280 9.00 7.40 10.71
CA GLU A 280 8.43 7.96 9.47
C GLU A 280 9.19 9.18 8.95
N GLY A 281 9.39 10.20 9.78
CA GLY A 281 9.99 11.46 9.34
C GLY A 281 10.00 12.56 10.39
N ILE A 282 10.46 13.75 10.00
CA ILE A 282 10.57 14.92 10.86
C ILE A 282 9.95 16.15 10.20
N PHE A 283 9.59 17.13 11.03
CA PHE A 283 9.11 18.43 10.60
C PHE A 283 10.15 19.48 10.97
N LEU A 284 10.53 20.28 9.99
CA LEU A 284 11.45 21.40 10.14
C LEU A 284 10.67 22.71 10.03
N GLN A 285 11.05 23.71 10.81
CA GLN A 285 10.46 25.05 10.68
C GLN A 285 11.49 26.13 10.99
N VAL A 286 11.50 27.22 10.21
CA VAL A 286 12.36 28.39 10.45
C VAL A 286 11.87 29.13 11.70
N HIS A 287 12.76 29.39 12.66
CA HIS A 287 12.42 30.15 13.87
C HIS A 287 12.33 31.67 13.56
N PRO A 288 11.43 32.44 14.19
CA PRO A 288 11.38 33.91 14.01
C PRO A 288 12.67 34.66 14.32
N ASP A 289 13.51 34.08 15.19
CA ASP A 289 14.82 34.64 15.55
C ASP A 289 15.95 34.20 14.59
N ASP A 290 15.67 33.32 13.64
CA ASP A 290 16.67 32.86 12.67
C ASP A 290 16.86 33.89 11.55
N GLU A 291 18.11 34.03 11.09
CA GLU A 291 18.43 34.82 9.92
C GLU A 291 17.69 34.29 8.67
N GLY A 292 17.05 35.19 7.92
CA GLY A 292 16.26 34.82 6.74
C GLY A 292 14.82 34.38 7.04
N TYR A 293 14.34 34.50 8.29
CA TYR A 293 12.91 34.39 8.57
C TYR A 293 12.11 35.50 7.86
N VAL A 294 11.07 35.11 7.11
CA VAL A 294 10.20 36.04 6.38
C VAL A 294 8.83 36.12 7.03
N ALA A 295 8.15 34.98 7.13
CA ALA A 295 6.82 34.85 7.73
C ALA A 295 6.54 33.38 8.07
N VAL A 296 5.54 33.11 8.91
CA VAL A 296 5.15 31.72 9.21
C VAL A 296 4.69 30.94 7.97
N ASP A 297 4.12 31.62 6.98
CA ASP A 297 3.72 31.02 5.71
C ASP A 297 4.96 30.54 4.95
N ASN A 298 4.94 29.27 4.53
CA ASN A 298 6.02 28.56 3.86
C ASN A 298 7.30 28.40 4.70
N SER A 299 7.20 28.59 6.02
CA SER A 299 8.34 28.47 6.94
C SER A 299 8.71 27.04 7.33
N ALA A 300 7.92 26.04 6.91
CA ALA A 300 8.07 24.66 7.38
C ALA A 300 8.17 23.64 6.23
N LEU A 301 8.75 22.48 6.51
CA LEU A 301 8.95 21.41 5.55
C LEU A 301 8.90 20.05 6.25
N TYR A 302 8.23 19.09 5.62
CA TYR A 302 8.30 17.68 6.02
C TYR A 302 9.52 17.01 5.39
N VAL A 303 10.22 16.18 6.15
CA VAL A 303 11.35 15.37 5.69
C VAL A 303 11.01 13.90 5.89
N PHE A 304 10.94 13.15 4.79
CA PHE A 304 10.68 11.72 4.79
C PHE A 304 11.94 10.94 5.14
N MET A 305 11.89 10.13 6.20
CA MET A 305 13.03 9.39 6.75
C MET A 305 12.66 7.95 7.17
N ARG A 306 11.67 7.33 6.52
CA ARG A 306 11.25 5.97 6.87
C ARG A 306 12.41 4.98 6.75
N GLY A 307 12.62 4.18 7.79
CA GLY A 307 13.73 3.23 7.87
C GLY A 307 15.07 3.83 8.29
N ALA A 308 15.13 5.11 8.64
CA ALA A 308 16.34 5.71 9.22
C ALA A 308 16.68 5.08 10.59
N ALA A 309 17.95 4.68 10.77
CA ALA A 309 18.42 4.07 12.01
C ALA A 309 18.47 5.06 13.20
N VAL A 310 18.66 6.35 12.90
CA VAL A 310 18.73 7.43 13.89
C VAL A 310 17.87 8.60 13.38
N MET A 311 17.08 9.19 14.29
CA MET A 311 16.26 10.37 14.05
C MET A 311 16.71 11.51 14.97
N PRO A 312 16.70 12.78 14.53
CA PRO A 312 16.96 13.90 15.42
C PRO A 312 15.78 14.10 16.39
N ALA A 313 16.05 14.74 17.53
CA ALA A 313 15.05 15.04 18.53
C ALA A 313 14.35 16.37 18.26
N ARG A 314 13.12 16.52 18.77
CA ARG A 314 12.42 17.82 18.77
C ARG A 314 13.24 18.85 19.54
N GLY A 315 13.47 20.00 18.93
CA GLY A 315 14.34 21.07 19.45
C GLY A 315 15.80 20.96 19.00
N ASP A 316 16.16 19.95 18.21
CA ASP A 316 17.48 19.90 17.57
C ASP A 316 17.55 20.91 16.41
N ARG A 317 18.70 21.57 16.28
CA ARG A 317 19.09 22.26 15.05
C ARG A 317 20.03 21.37 14.29
N ILE A 318 19.71 21.10 13.03
CA ILE A 318 20.44 20.14 12.21
C ILE A 318 20.92 20.77 10.90
N SER A 319 21.99 20.20 10.34
CA SER A 319 22.34 20.35 8.92
C SER A 319 21.95 19.07 8.21
N ILE A 320 21.02 19.11 7.25
CA ILE A 320 20.48 17.92 6.60
C ILE A 320 20.60 18.00 5.07
N THR A 321 20.94 16.88 4.44
CA THR A 321 21.07 16.77 2.98
C THR A 321 20.09 15.74 2.44
N GLY A 322 19.33 16.11 1.41
CA GLY A 322 18.38 15.24 0.71
C GLY A 322 17.97 15.79 -0.64
N THR A 323 16.96 15.20 -1.27
CA THR A 323 16.44 15.58 -2.58
C THR A 323 15.02 16.12 -2.44
N THR A 324 14.73 17.26 -3.07
CA THR A 324 13.37 17.81 -3.09
C THR A 324 12.42 16.88 -3.86
N SER A 325 11.22 16.67 -3.34
CA SER A 325 10.24 15.77 -3.94
C SER A 325 8.82 16.27 -3.68
N VAL A 326 7.91 15.93 -4.59
CA VAL A 326 6.47 16.11 -4.41
C VAL A 326 5.84 14.72 -4.33
N PHE A 327 5.19 14.42 -3.22
CA PHE A 327 4.53 13.14 -2.99
C PHE A 327 3.10 13.39 -2.52
N PHE A 328 2.10 12.95 -3.29
CA PHE A 328 0.68 13.24 -3.05
C PHE A 328 0.40 14.73 -2.77
N ASP A 329 0.92 15.62 -3.62
CA ASP A 329 0.83 17.09 -3.51
C ASP A 329 1.50 17.73 -2.28
N GLN A 330 2.17 16.95 -1.42
CA GLN A 330 3.02 17.46 -0.36
C GLN A 330 4.44 17.72 -0.89
N ILE A 331 4.93 18.95 -0.72
CA ILE A 331 6.34 19.28 -0.98
C ILE A 331 7.16 18.84 0.24
N GLN A 332 8.14 17.96 0.02
CA GLN A 332 8.96 17.35 1.06
C GLN A 332 10.43 17.23 0.63
N LEU A 333 11.30 16.94 1.60
CA LEU A 333 12.65 16.44 1.36
C LEU A 333 12.65 14.91 1.51
N ALA A 334 13.19 14.20 0.51
CA ALA A 334 13.29 12.74 0.46
C ALA A 334 14.74 12.30 0.20
N THR A 335 15.00 10.98 0.17
CA THR A 335 16.34 10.41 -0.12
C THR A 335 17.44 11.05 0.72
N VAL A 336 17.17 11.20 2.02
CA VAL A 336 18.08 11.86 2.96
C VAL A 336 19.38 11.06 3.04
N THR A 337 20.50 11.67 2.68
CA THR A 337 21.82 11.01 2.69
C THR A 337 22.51 11.09 4.04
N GLY A 338 22.07 12.01 4.91
CA GLY A 338 22.60 12.18 6.26
C GLY A 338 22.19 13.53 6.87
N PHE A 339 22.36 13.64 8.19
CA PHE A 339 22.23 14.89 8.92
C PHE A 339 23.24 14.96 10.07
N ASP A 340 23.63 16.18 10.42
CA ASP A 340 24.45 16.50 11.59
C ASP A 340 23.64 17.30 12.60
N VAL A 341 23.66 16.90 13.87
CA VAL A 341 23.07 17.70 14.96
C VAL A 341 24.05 18.78 15.38
N LEU A 342 23.66 20.05 15.21
CA LEU A 342 24.48 21.22 15.53
C LEU A 342 24.27 21.66 16.98
N SER A 343 23.04 21.57 17.48
CA SER A 343 22.68 21.83 18.88
C SER A 343 21.34 21.18 19.21
N SER A 344 21.07 20.97 20.50
CA SER A 344 19.86 20.32 21.01
C SER A 344 19.14 21.16 22.06
N GLY A 345 17.84 20.92 22.25
CA GLY A 345 17.04 21.59 23.28
C GLY A 345 16.73 23.06 23.00
N ASN A 346 16.77 23.47 21.74
CA ASN A 346 16.44 24.83 21.32
C ASN A 346 14.95 25.12 21.52
N ALA A 347 14.63 26.40 21.78
CA ALA A 347 13.25 26.86 21.84
C ALA A 347 12.55 26.65 20.49
N LEU A 348 11.30 26.19 20.54
CA LEU A 348 10.47 26.02 19.36
C LEU A 348 9.83 27.36 18.96
N PRO A 349 9.54 27.58 17.68
CA PRO A 349 8.80 28.76 17.25
C PRO A 349 7.42 28.78 17.92
N PRO A 350 6.86 29.97 18.22
CA PRO A 350 5.51 30.07 18.75
C PRO A 350 4.51 29.50 17.74
N ALA A 351 3.57 28.68 18.23
CA ALA A 351 2.49 28.15 17.40
C ALA A 351 1.58 29.29 16.92
N LEU A 352 1.30 29.34 15.61
CA LEU A 352 0.40 30.34 15.05
C LEU A 352 -1.05 30.02 15.42
N ALA A 353 -1.73 30.93 16.11
CA ALA A 353 -3.16 30.82 16.33
C ALA A 353 -3.93 31.03 15.02
N VAL A 354 -4.76 30.07 14.65
CA VAL A 354 -5.53 30.09 13.39
C VAL A 354 -6.95 29.59 13.59
N ASP A 355 -7.85 30.08 12.74
CA ASP A 355 -9.20 29.50 12.62
C ASP A 355 -9.09 28.11 11.95
N PRO A 356 -9.68 27.06 12.54
CA PRO A 356 -9.63 25.71 11.97
C PRO A 356 -10.16 25.63 10.53
N ALA A 357 -11.15 26.44 10.15
CA ALA A 357 -11.69 26.44 8.79
C ALA A 357 -10.66 26.90 7.75
N VAL A 358 -9.76 27.81 8.12
CA VAL A 358 -8.74 28.40 7.23
C VAL A 358 -7.63 27.39 6.89
N ILE A 359 -7.41 26.40 7.75
CA ILE A 359 -6.40 25.34 7.59
C ILE A 359 -7.00 23.95 7.33
N SER A 360 -8.32 23.84 7.20
CA SER A 360 -9.02 22.63 6.77
C SER A 360 -8.63 22.21 5.33
N THR A 361 -9.07 21.04 4.86
CA THR A 361 -8.75 20.53 3.50
C THR A 361 -9.12 21.50 2.38
N THR A 362 -10.17 22.31 2.56
CA THR A 362 -10.59 23.35 1.60
C THR A 362 -10.19 24.76 2.03
N GLY A 363 -9.45 24.88 3.13
CA GLY A 363 -9.04 26.14 3.72
C GLY A 363 -8.00 26.89 2.89
N ALA A 364 -8.10 28.22 2.85
CA ALA A 364 -7.28 29.07 1.99
C ALA A 364 -5.78 29.07 2.34
N ARG A 365 -5.38 28.74 3.58
CA ARG A 365 -3.98 28.76 4.01
C ARG A 365 -3.40 27.36 4.27
N ARG A 366 -4.10 26.29 3.89
CA ARG A 366 -3.62 24.91 4.14
C ARG A 366 -2.22 24.64 3.57
N GLN A 367 -1.95 25.18 2.38
CA GLN A 367 -0.69 24.93 1.65
C GLN A 367 0.43 25.80 2.22
N ALA A 368 0.12 27.07 2.50
CA ALA A 368 1.06 28.01 3.08
C ALA A 368 1.52 27.61 4.49
N LEU A 369 0.66 26.96 5.28
CA LEU A 369 0.98 26.52 6.63
C LEU A 369 1.38 25.04 6.71
N GLU A 370 1.59 24.37 5.58
CA GLU A 370 1.97 22.96 5.56
C GLU A 370 3.33 22.73 6.24
N GLY A 371 3.33 21.89 7.27
CA GLY A 371 4.44 21.56 8.16
C GLY A 371 4.57 22.50 9.36
N ALA A 372 3.91 23.66 9.35
CA ALA A 372 4.09 24.69 10.35
C ALA A 372 3.36 24.35 11.65
N LEU A 373 3.94 24.78 12.77
CA LEU A 373 3.32 24.66 14.07
C LEU A 373 2.16 25.66 14.21
N VAL A 374 0.95 25.14 14.39
CA VAL A 374 -0.29 25.91 14.51
C VAL A 374 -1.05 25.54 15.78
N THR A 375 -1.92 26.43 16.23
CA THR A 375 -2.84 26.17 17.33
C THR A 375 -4.25 26.65 17.00
N VAL A 376 -5.24 25.82 17.32
CA VAL A 376 -6.67 26.13 17.22
C VAL A 376 -7.27 26.13 18.62
N SER A 377 -8.23 27.00 18.88
CA SER A 377 -8.80 27.19 20.22
C SER A 377 -10.31 27.00 20.20
N ASN A 378 -10.85 26.52 21.33
CA ASN A 378 -12.28 26.33 21.57
C ASN A 378 -12.98 25.55 20.43
N VAL A 379 -12.43 24.37 20.12
CA VAL A 379 -12.95 23.50 19.07
C VAL A 379 -13.66 22.30 19.67
N THR A 380 -14.72 21.85 19.00
CA THR A 380 -15.53 20.70 19.43
C THR A 380 -15.49 19.63 18.36
N VAL A 381 -15.45 18.35 18.76
CA VAL A 381 -15.52 17.21 17.84
C VAL A 381 -16.89 17.19 17.15
N THR A 382 -16.89 17.34 15.83
CA THR A 382 -18.08 17.31 14.97
C THR A 382 -18.23 15.98 14.23
N ASN A 383 -17.17 15.17 14.14
CA ASN A 383 -17.23 13.79 13.65
C ASN A 383 -16.14 12.95 14.34
N ALA A 384 -16.54 11.96 15.14
CA ALA A 384 -15.62 11.09 15.86
C ALA A 384 -15.03 9.96 15.00
N THR A 385 -15.63 9.65 13.84
CA THR A 385 -15.25 8.56 12.94
C THR A 385 -15.33 9.00 11.47
N PRO A 386 -14.46 9.94 11.04
CA PRO A 386 -14.45 10.42 9.67
C PRO A 386 -14.10 9.32 8.68
N ALA A 387 -14.67 9.42 7.48
CA ALA A 387 -14.37 8.48 6.39
C ALA A 387 -12.87 8.45 6.05
N PRO A 388 -12.35 7.31 5.56
CA PRO A 388 -10.98 7.22 5.04
C PRO A 388 -10.70 8.26 3.94
N GLY A 389 -9.47 8.76 3.87
CA GLY A 389 -8.98 9.54 2.73
C GLY A 389 -8.81 8.68 1.47
N ALA A 390 -8.57 9.31 0.32
CA ALA A 390 -8.54 8.64 -0.99
C ALA A 390 -7.42 7.58 -1.14
N ALA A 391 -6.45 7.55 -0.24
CA ALA A 391 -5.35 6.59 -0.20
C ALA A 391 -5.36 5.68 1.05
N ASP A 392 -6.40 5.78 1.89
CA ASP A 392 -6.54 4.95 3.07
C ASP A 392 -7.27 3.64 2.69
N THR A 393 -6.65 2.49 2.98
CA THR A 393 -7.21 1.16 2.68
C THR A 393 -8.12 0.60 3.78
N SER A 394 -8.28 1.35 4.88
CA SER A 394 -9.10 0.95 6.03
C SER A 394 -9.68 2.17 6.75
N THR A 395 -10.69 1.94 7.60
CA THR A 395 -11.26 2.98 8.46
C THR A 395 -10.18 3.52 9.40
N PRO A 396 -9.91 4.84 9.40
CA PRO A 396 -8.87 5.40 10.22
C PRO A 396 -9.25 5.30 11.71
N LEU A 397 -8.32 4.80 12.52
CA LEU A 397 -8.46 4.67 13.97
C LEU A 397 -7.93 5.95 14.63
N ASN A 398 -8.56 6.43 15.70
CA ASN A 398 -8.17 7.65 16.44
C ASN A 398 -8.09 8.96 15.64
N GLU A 399 -8.67 9.00 14.44
CA GLU A 399 -8.86 10.25 13.69
C GLU A 399 -10.23 10.84 13.96
N PHE A 400 -10.33 12.16 14.05
CA PHE A 400 -11.61 12.86 14.24
C PHE A 400 -11.61 14.24 13.57
N VAL A 401 -12.79 14.83 13.38
CA VAL A 401 -12.97 16.16 12.82
C VAL A 401 -13.52 17.08 13.90
N VAL A 402 -12.96 18.30 13.97
CA VAL A 402 -13.42 19.35 14.87
C VAL A 402 -14.12 20.48 14.12
N THR A 403 -14.71 21.41 14.87
CA THR A 403 -15.31 22.65 14.35
C THR A 403 -14.41 23.30 13.28
N GLY A 404 -15.01 23.77 12.19
CA GLY A 404 -14.26 24.27 11.02
C GLY A 404 -13.82 23.19 10.04
N ASN A 405 -14.29 21.94 10.20
CA ASN A 405 -13.94 20.80 9.32
C ASN A 405 -12.44 20.49 9.27
N LEU A 406 -11.70 20.85 10.33
CA LEU A 406 -10.30 20.49 10.48
C LEU A 406 -10.20 19.07 11.01
N ARG A 407 -9.43 18.23 10.32
CA ARG A 407 -9.16 16.85 10.75
C ARG A 407 -7.99 16.83 11.71
N VAL A 408 -8.11 16.09 12.80
CA VAL A 408 -7.05 15.83 13.77
C VAL A 408 -6.69 14.35 13.67
N ASN A 409 -5.39 14.07 13.64
CA ASN A 409 -4.87 12.76 13.30
C ASN A 409 -3.86 12.28 14.36
N ASP A 410 -3.57 10.98 14.34
CA ASP A 410 -2.74 10.29 15.33
C ASP A 410 -1.32 10.00 14.84
N PHE A 411 -0.90 10.61 13.71
CA PHE A 411 0.38 10.32 13.06
C PHE A 411 1.59 10.51 13.97
N ILE A 412 1.55 11.48 14.87
CA ILE A 412 2.61 11.75 15.84
C ILE A 412 2.18 11.36 17.26
N TYR A 413 0.93 11.67 17.64
CA TYR A 413 0.40 11.39 18.96
C TYR A 413 -1.07 11.00 18.90
N ALA A 414 -1.37 9.78 19.36
CA ALA A 414 -2.73 9.30 19.52
C ALA A 414 -3.35 9.87 20.80
N ILE A 415 -4.46 10.61 20.65
CA ILE A 415 -5.28 11.06 21.77
C ILE A 415 -6.10 9.88 22.26
N SER A 416 -5.82 9.41 23.48
CA SER A 416 -6.47 8.26 24.09
C SER A 416 -7.09 8.61 25.45
N PRO A 417 -8.34 8.19 25.73
CA PRO A 417 -9.26 7.48 24.81
C PRO A 417 -9.70 8.37 23.63
N GLN A 418 -10.15 7.74 22.54
CA GLN A 418 -10.62 8.45 21.34
C GLN A 418 -11.72 9.46 21.72
N PRO A 419 -11.60 10.74 21.31
CA PRO A 419 -12.60 11.75 21.64
C PRO A 419 -13.99 11.42 21.09
N ALA A 420 -15.00 11.44 21.96
CA ALA A 420 -16.40 11.28 21.57
C ALA A 420 -16.94 12.49 20.80
N LEU A 421 -18.02 12.30 20.03
CA LEU A 421 -18.76 13.40 19.41
C LEU A 421 -19.20 14.40 20.49
N GLY A 422 -18.98 15.71 20.24
CA GLY A 422 -19.27 16.77 21.23
C GLY A 422 -18.17 17.03 22.26
N ALA A 423 -17.10 16.23 22.31
CA ALA A 423 -15.94 16.54 23.14
C ALA A 423 -15.32 17.88 22.74
N SER A 424 -14.96 18.71 23.72
CA SER A 424 -14.44 20.06 23.49
C SER A 424 -12.99 20.20 23.94
N PHE A 425 -12.23 21.01 23.19
CA PHE A 425 -10.84 21.35 23.47
C PHE A 425 -10.70 22.87 23.60
N VAL A 426 -10.15 23.34 24.72
CA VAL A 426 -9.73 24.75 24.87
C VAL A 426 -8.68 25.07 23.82
N ARG A 427 -7.74 24.14 23.60
CA ARG A 427 -6.65 24.33 22.65
C ARG A 427 -6.13 23.00 22.13
N LEU A 428 -5.98 22.91 20.81
CA LEU A 428 -5.19 21.88 20.14
C LEU A 428 -4.01 22.56 19.44
N THR A 429 -2.81 22.00 19.61
CA THR A 429 -1.57 22.47 18.98
C THR A 429 -0.97 21.33 18.18
N GLY A 430 -0.31 21.61 17.07
CA GLY A 430 0.29 20.55 16.25
C GLY A 430 0.91 21.08 14.98
N VAL A 431 1.64 20.23 14.27
CA VAL A 431 2.09 20.55 12.92
C VAL A 431 0.96 20.28 11.94
N LEU A 432 0.75 21.17 10.99
CA LEU A 432 -0.23 20.95 9.93
C LEU A 432 0.38 20.04 8.86
N ARG A 433 -0.29 18.96 8.47
CA ARG A 433 0.22 18.01 7.48
C ARG A 433 -0.79 17.84 6.34
N TRP A 434 -0.27 17.79 5.11
CA TRP A 434 -1.03 17.30 3.96
C TRP A 434 -0.74 15.81 3.77
N ALA A 435 -1.76 14.96 3.84
CA ALA A 435 -1.63 13.53 3.62
C ALA A 435 -2.95 12.93 3.13
N ASN A 436 -2.87 12.00 2.17
CA ASN A 436 -4.02 11.23 1.64
C ASN A 436 -5.16 12.13 1.14
N GLY A 437 -4.81 13.29 0.56
CA GLY A 437 -5.75 14.29 0.04
C GLY A 437 -6.41 15.17 1.10
N LEU A 438 -5.92 15.16 2.34
CA LEU A 438 -6.52 15.85 3.48
C LEU A 438 -5.51 16.72 4.22
N SER A 439 -5.98 17.87 4.72
CA SER A 439 -5.24 18.69 5.69
C SER A 439 -5.53 18.19 7.10
N LYS A 440 -4.50 17.74 7.80
CA LYS A 440 -4.58 17.11 9.13
C LYS A 440 -3.71 17.85 10.13
N LEU A 441 -4.25 18.15 11.32
CA LEU A 441 -3.48 18.65 12.45
C LEU A 441 -2.88 17.46 13.21
N GLU A 442 -1.58 17.49 13.45
CA GLU A 442 -0.83 16.42 14.11
C GLU A 442 -0.31 16.88 15.48
N PRO A 443 -1.02 16.60 16.59
CA PRO A 443 -0.53 16.88 17.93
C PRO A 443 0.78 16.13 18.20
N ARG A 444 1.71 16.75 18.94
CA ARG A 444 3.06 16.18 19.14
C ARG A 444 3.24 15.52 20.51
N GLY A 445 2.18 15.44 21.30
CA GLY A 445 2.18 14.91 22.67
C GLY A 445 1.05 15.50 23.53
N PRO A 446 0.96 15.10 24.81
CA PRO A 446 -0.13 15.49 25.69
C PRO A 446 -0.20 17.00 25.96
N ASN A 447 0.93 17.71 25.98
CA ASN A 447 0.96 19.15 26.22
C ASN A 447 0.34 19.98 25.09
N ASP A 448 0.18 19.38 23.91
CA ASP A 448 -0.46 20.02 22.76
C ASP A 448 -2.01 19.88 22.80
N VAL A 449 -2.54 19.14 23.78
CA VAL A 449 -3.97 18.83 23.91
C VAL A 449 -4.49 19.39 25.24
N ILE A 450 -5.21 20.51 25.18
CA ILE A 450 -5.86 21.13 26.33
C ILE A 450 -7.37 20.94 26.17
N THR A 451 -7.94 20.01 26.93
CA THR A 451 -9.37 19.70 26.92
C THR A 451 -10.21 20.83 27.56
N GLY A 452 -11.36 21.17 26.97
CA GLY A 452 -12.39 22.07 27.54
C GLY A 452 -13.07 21.44 28.75
N PRO A 453 -13.89 22.11 29.57
CA PRO A 453 -14.51 21.48 30.75
C PRO A 453 -15.31 20.20 30.41
N PRO A 454 -15.48 19.26 31.35
CA PRO A 454 -16.31 18.07 31.15
C PRO A 454 -17.75 18.46 30.78
N SER A 455 -18.37 17.71 29.88
CA SER A 455 -19.74 17.95 29.40
C SER A 455 -20.63 16.75 29.69
N LEU A 456 -21.94 16.96 29.79
CA LEU A 456 -22.89 15.88 30.07
C LEU A 456 -23.02 15.02 28.80
N ALA A 457 -22.68 13.74 28.91
CA ALA A 457 -22.78 12.77 27.81
C ALA A 457 -24.12 12.05 27.78
N GLY A 458 -24.77 11.89 28.93
CA GLY A 458 -26.04 11.19 29.01
C GLY A 458 -26.57 10.98 30.42
N ILE A 459 -27.72 10.31 30.46
CA ILE A 459 -28.28 9.64 31.63
C ILE A 459 -28.51 8.18 31.21
N GLU A 460 -27.86 7.24 31.90
CA GLU A 460 -27.76 5.84 31.49
C GLU A 460 -28.18 4.90 32.63
N PRO A 461 -28.77 3.72 32.33
CA PRO A 461 -29.24 3.31 31.01
C PRO A 461 -30.48 4.10 30.58
N ALA A 462 -30.88 3.98 29.30
CA ALA A 462 -32.05 4.68 28.76
C ALA A 462 -33.38 4.25 29.43
N LEU A 463 -33.42 3.07 30.03
CA LEU A 463 -34.56 2.55 30.80
C LEU A 463 -34.07 1.85 32.06
N SER A 464 -34.63 2.25 33.21
CA SER A 464 -34.47 1.57 34.50
C SER A 464 -35.81 1.27 35.15
N PHE A 465 -35.82 0.40 36.15
CA PHE A 465 -37.03 -0.07 36.83
C PHE A 465 -37.02 0.30 38.32
N LEU A 466 -38.17 0.71 38.85
CA LEU A 466 -38.33 1.08 40.27
C LEU A 466 -39.61 0.45 40.83
N GLY A 467 -39.52 -0.23 41.97
CA GLY A 467 -40.69 -0.83 42.60
C GLY A 467 -41.73 0.20 43.03
N HIS A 468 -43.00 -0.20 43.06
CA HIS A 468 -44.10 0.60 43.63
C HIS A 468 -43.78 1.03 45.06
N ASN A 469 -44.02 2.31 45.36
CA ASN A 469 -43.80 2.91 46.67
C ASN A 469 -42.40 2.66 47.28
N GLN A 470 -41.38 2.56 46.42
CA GLN A 470 -40.01 2.30 46.81
C GLN A 470 -39.11 3.53 46.61
N THR A 471 -38.21 3.77 47.56
CA THR A 471 -37.05 4.64 47.40
C THR A 471 -35.79 3.79 47.19
N ALA A 472 -35.17 3.88 46.02
CA ALA A 472 -33.95 3.15 45.68
C ALA A 472 -33.24 3.80 44.47
N ILE A 473 -32.00 3.39 44.22
CA ILE A 473 -31.41 3.54 42.89
C ILE A 473 -32.18 2.56 41.98
N PRO A 474 -32.77 3.02 40.87
CA PRO A 474 -33.46 2.15 39.91
C PRO A 474 -32.55 1.00 39.45
N SER A 475 -33.12 -0.14 39.08
CA SER A 475 -32.37 -1.29 38.56
C SER A 475 -32.67 -1.48 37.07
N PRO A 476 -31.68 -1.57 36.17
CA PRO A 476 -30.26 -1.30 36.41
C PRO A 476 -30.03 0.16 36.84
N GLY A 477 -28.92 0.38 37.56
CA GLY A 477 -28.56 1.67 38.17
C GLY A 477 -28.68 2.85 37.22
N LEU A 478 -29.57 3.80 37.51
CA LEU A 478 -29.70 5.03 36.72
C LEU A 478 -28.62 6.03 37.16
N GLU A 479 -27.79 6.49 36.24
CA GLU A 479 -26.65 7.38 36.48
C GLU A 479 -26.62 8.55 35.49
N VAL A 480 -26.15 9.70 35.94
CA VAL A 480 -25.65 10.74 35.02
C VAL A 480 -24.23 10.41 34.59
N VAL A 481 -23.91 10.66 33.33
CA VAL A 481 -22.62 10.30 32.72
C VAL A 481 -22.01 11.52 32.04
N LEU A 482 -20.74 11.81 32.33
CA LEU A 482 -19.93 12.80 31.63
C LEU A 482 -19.11 12.16 30.52
N ASN A 483 -18.75 12.95 29.51
CA ASN A 483 -17.85 12.51 28.44
C ASN A 483 -16.42 12.19 28.91
N ARG A 484 -16.05 12.63 30.12
CA ARG A 484 -14.82 12.26 30.84
C ARG A 484 -14.94 12.54 32.33
N ALA A 485 -13.92 12.14 33.10
CA ALA A 485 -13.85 12.44 34.53
C ALA A 485 -13.88 13.94 34.82
N ALA A 486 -14.57 14.33 35.88
CA ALA A 486 -14.72 15.70 36.30
C ALA A 486 -13.40 16.27 36.85
N ASP A 487 -12.98 17.44 36.40
CA ASP A 487 -11.74 18.07 36.88
C ASP A 487 -11.90 18.65 38.31
N THR A 488 -13.12 19.07 38.63
CA THR A 488 -13.61 19.47 39.95
C THR A 488 -15.01 18.91 40.15
N ASP A 489 -15.58 18.99 41.35
CA ASP A 489 -16.98 18.61 41.57
C ASP A 489 -17.91 19.37 40.60
N LEU A 490 -18.77 18.63 39.88
CA LEU A 490 -19.75 19.17 38.94
C LEU A 490 -21.18 18.86 39.42
N VAL A 491 -22.03 19.88 39.43
CA VAL A 491 -23.44 19.78 39.83
C VAL A 491 -24.31 19.72 38.58
N ILE A 492 -25.14 18.67 38.47
CA ILE A 492 -26.06 18.41 37.37
C ILE A 492 -27.49 18.61 37.86
N ASP A 493 -28.30 19.40 37.15
CA ASP A 493 -29.71 19.62 37.47
C ASP A 493 -30.56 18.44 36.99
N LEU A 494 -31.55 18.03 37.78
CA LEU A 494 -32.47 16.94 37.46
C LEU A 494 -33.93 17.44 37.44
N ALA A 495 -34.69 16.98 36.45
CA ALA A 495 -36.12 17.22 36.31
C ALA A 495 -36.89 15.91 36.05
N TYR A 496 -38.13 15.87 36.51
CA TYR A 496 -39.00 14.69 36.46
C TYR A 496 -40.29 15.03 35.71
N GLU A 497 -40.73 14.15 34.81
CA GLU A 497 -41.95 14.34 34.01
C GLU A 497 -43.19 14.53 34.89
N ASP A 498 -43.35 13.69 35.91
CA ASP A 498 -44.37 13.84 36.94
C ASP A 498 -43.81 13.46 38.32
N ALA A 499 -43.44 14.48 39.10
CA ALA A 499 -42.89 14.32 40.44
C ALA A 499 -43.89 13.72 41.44
N ALA A 500 -45.19 13.69 41.13
CA ALA A 500 -46.19 13.02 41.96
C ALA A 500 -46.17 11.50 41.77
N VAL A 501 -45.53 10.99 40.71
CA VAL A 501 -45.39 9.55 40.43
C VAL A 501 -43.96 9.08 40.70
N VAL A 502 -42.95 9.75 40.15
CA VAL A 502 -41.52 9.46 40.41
C VAL A 502 -40.79 10.76 40.72
N SER A 503 -40.10 10.80 41.86
CA SER A 503 -39.34 11.96 42.33
C SER A 503 -37.92 11.59 42.76
N GLY A 504 -37.04 12.57 42.92
CA GLY A 504 -35.68 12.37 43.41
C GLY A 504 -35.04 13.71 43.79
N PRO A 505 -33.71 13.78 43.96
CA PRO A 505 -33.02 15.02 44.28
C PRO A 505 -33.06 16.01 43.11
N ALA A 506 -33.20 17.30 43.39
CA ALA A 506 -33.20 18.34 42.34
C ALA A 506 -31.85 18.45 41.59
N THR A 507 -30.76 17.97 42.20
CA THR A 507 -29.42 17.98 41.62
C THR A 507 -28.64 16.73 42.02
N VAL A 508 -27.70 16.30 41.19
CA VAL A 508 -26.72 15.25 41.50
C VAL A 508 -25.30 15.79 41.29
N THR A 509 -24.35 15.39 42.15
CA THR A 509 -22.96 15.83 42.06
C THR A 509 -22.07 14.69 41.57
N ILE A 510 -21.29 14.95 40.51
CA ILE A 510 -20.19 14.07 40.07
C ILE A 510 -18.91 14.63 40.66
N ALA A 511 -18.29 13.88 41.57
CA ALA A 511 -17.09 14.31 42.28
C ALA A 511 -15.87 14.40 41.35
N ALA A 512 -14.90 15.24 41.72
CA ALA A 512 -13.62 15.33 41.01
C ALA A 512 -12.97 13.94 40.82
N GLY A 513 -12.52 13.63 39.61
CA GLY A 513 -11.95 12.35 39.22
C GLY A 513 -12.98 11.26 38.85
N GLN A 514 -14.29 11.53 38.98
CA GLN A 514 -15.36 10.62 38.57
C GLN A 514 -16.03 11.09 37.28
N SER A 515 -16.54 10.17 36.47
CA SER A 515 -17.33 10.49 35.25
C SER A 515 -18.80 10.12 35.38
N ARG A 516 -19.22 9.53 36.51
CA ARG A 516 -20.54 8.97 36.71
C ARG A 516 -21.06 9.29 38.11
N ALA A 517 -22.37 9.47 38.26
CA ALA A 517 -23.03 9.50 39.58
C ALA A 517 -24.44 8.91 39.51
N ALA A 518 -24.74 8.01 40.44
CA ALA A 518 -26.04 7.36 40.54
C ALA A 518 -27.14 8.30 41.04
N ILE A 519 -28.35 8.09 40.53
CA ILE A 519 -29.56 8.82 40.90
C ILE A 519 -30.44 7.92 41.76
N THR A 520 -30.71 8.34 43.00
CA THR A 520 -31.72 7.70 43.85
C THR A 520 -33.08 8.32 43.59
N LEU A 521 -34.08 7.49 43.33
CA LEU A 521 -35.46 7.91 43.04
C LEU A 521 -36.44 7.32 44.05
N THR A 522 -37.63 7.92 44.14
CA THR A 522 -38.78 7.47 44.92
C THR A 522 -40.00 7.38 44.03
N SER A 523 -40.60 6.19 43.95
CA SER A 523 -41.92 5.95 43.36
C SER A 523 -43.01 6.24 44.39
N HIS A 524 -44.10 6.87 43.97
CA HIS A 524 -45.27 7.23 44.79
C HIS A 524 -46.57 6.62 44.25
N THR A 525 -46.46 5.56 43.44
CA THR A 525 -47.59 4.92 42.75
C THR A 525 -47.66 3.42 43.03
N GLU A 526 -48.87 2.89 42.87
CA GLU A 526 -49.21 1.45 42.88
C GLU A 526 -49.57 0.93 41.48
N THR A 527 -49.42 1.76 40.44
CA THR A 527 -49.68 1.39 39.05
C THR A 527 -48.41 1.50 38.20
N ASP A 528 -48.23 0.55 37.30
CA ASP A 528 -47.15 0.59 36.31
C ASP A 528 -47.25 1.85 35.43
N ALA A 529 -46.18 2.62 35.36
CA ALA A 529 -46.05 3.81 34.52
C ALA A 529 -44.60 3.96 34.06
N THR A 530 -44.38 4.52 32.87
CA THR A 530 -43.04 4.86 32.38
C THR A 530 -42.93 6.38 32.27
N LEU A 531 -41.99 6.98 32.99
CA LEU A 531 -41.80 8.42 33.06
C LEU A 531 -40.38 8.83 32.73
N SER A 532 -40.22 10.06 32.25
CA SER A 532 -38.94 10.62 31.86
C SER A 532 -38.23 11.31 33.04
N VAL A 533 -36.92 11.08 33.14
CA VAL A 533 -35.98 11.79 34.03
C VAL A 533 -34.98 12.53 33.14
N THR A 534 -34.87 13.84 33.32
CA THR A 534 -34.02 14.72 32.50
C THR A 534 -32.86 15.28 33.32
N ALA A 535 -31.65 15.18 32.81
CA ALA A 535 -30.43 15.75 33.39
C ALA A 535 -29.93 16.92 32.53
N THR A 536 -29.50 18.01 33.17
CA THR A 536 -29.02 19.23 32.51
C THR A 536 -27.69 19.71 33.11
N LEU A 537 -26.72 20.03 32.25
CA LEU A 537 -25.47 20.71 32.62
C LEU A 537 -25.17 21.82 31.59
N GLY A 538 -25.34 23.08 31.98
CA GLY A 538 -25.18 24.20 31.05
C GLY A 538 -26.21 24.14 29.92
N THR A 539 -25.77 23.85 28.69
CA THR A 539 -26.64 23.69 27.52
C THR A 539 -26.95 22.23 27.17
N ASP A 540 -26.25 21.28 27.79
CA ASP A 540 -26.42 19.85 27.51
C ASP A 540 -27.63 19.32 28.27
N VAL A 541 -28.55 18.67 27.56
CA VAL A 541 -29.81 18.13 28.11
C VAL A 541 -29.99 16.70 27.62
N HIS A 542 -30.13 15.75 28.54
CA HIS A 542 -30.35 14.34 28.25
C HIS A 542 -31.51 13.76 29.05
N THR A 543 -32.19 12.77 28.49
CA THR A 543 -33.37 12.15 29.09
C THR A 543 -33.26 10.63 29.07
N ALA A 544 -33.62 9.98 30.19
CA ALA A 544 -33.83 8.55 30.32
C ALA A 544 -35.23 8.29 30.88
N HIS A 545 -35.64 7.03 30.87
CA HIS A 545 -36.95 6.61 31.35
C HIS A 545 -36.85 5.69 32.57
N VAL A 546 -37.84 5.81 33.45
CA VAL A 546 -37.99 4.93 34.61
C VAL A 546 -39.38 4.32 34.55
N ARG A 547 -39.44 2.99 34.56
CA ARG A 547 -40.69 2.23 34.62
C ARG A 547 -40.96 1.76 36.05
N THR A 548 -42.11 2.15 36.60
CA THR A 548 -42.60 1.62 37.87
C THR A 548 -43.24 0.25 37.68
N TYR A 549 -43.07 -0.65 38.65
CA TYR A 549 -43.65 -1.99 38.61
C TYR A 549 -43.98 -2.53 40.01
N GLY A 550 -44.94 -3.46 40.08
CA GLY A 550 -45.34 -4.12 41.31
C GLY A 550 -45.08 -5.63 41.31
N GLU A 551 -45.36 -6.28 42.44
CA GLU A 551 -45.26 -7.74 42.56
C GLU A 551 -46.21 -8.48 41.61
N ALA A 552 -47.39 -7.92 41.33
CA ALA A 552 -48.40 -8.53 40.45
C ALA A 552 -48.22 -8.20 38.95
N SER A 553 -47.26 -7.35 38.57
CA SER A 553 -47.04 -6.99 37.17
C SER A 553 -46.59 -8.23 36.35
N PRO A 554 -47.20 -8.54 35.20
CA PRO A 554 -46.83 -9.73 34.44
C PRO A 554 -45.42 -9.58 33.85
N ARG A 555 -44.59 -10.64 33.95
CA ARG A 555 -43.25 -10.71 33.33
C ARG A 555 -43.33 -11.39 31.98
N SER A 556 -42.54 -10.93 31.01
CA SER A 556 -42.37 -11.52 29.69
C SER A 556 -40.89 -11.73 29.38
N ILE A 557 -40.59 -12.66 28.46
CA ILE A 557 -39.22 -13.00 28.05
C ILE A 557 -38.81 -12.09 26.90
N VAL A 558 -37.75 -11.33 27.11
CA VAL A 558 -37.15 -10.42 26.12
C VAL A 558 -36.20 -11.19 25.20
N SER A 559 -35.33 -12.03 25.77
CA SER A 559 -34.31 -12.74 25.00
C SER A 559 -33.89 -14.06 25.64
N LEU A 560 -33.34 -14.93 24.80
CA LEU A 560 -32.58 -16.12 25.16
C LEU A 560 -31.29 -16.11 24.32
N ALA A 561 -30.13 -16.17 24.97
CA ALA A 561 -28.83 -16.08 24.33
C ALA A 561 -27.90 -17.25 24.74
N PRO A 562 -27.01 -17.73 23.85
CA PRO A 562 -26.95 -17.39 22.43
C PRO A 562 -28.19 -17.87 21.68
N ALA A 563 -28.57 -17.17 20.60
CA ALA A 563 -29.74 -17.56 19.79
C ALA A 563 -29.43 -18.76 18.89
N THR A 564 -28.16 -18.91 18.50
CA THR A 564 -27.63 -20.06 17.75
C THR A 564 -26.23 -20.38 18.24
N GLU A 565 -25.87 -21.65 18.42
CA GLU A 565 -24.53 -22.07 18.84
C GLU A 565 -24.20 -23.50 18.35
N SER A 566 -22.90 -23.85 18.27
CA SER A 566 -22.42 -25.22 18.06
C SER A 566 -21.73 -25.75 19.31
N LEU A 567 -22.08 -26.95 19.75
CA LEU A 567 -21.60 -27.55 20.99
C LEU A 567 -21.02 -28.94 20.74
N GLN A 568 -19.82 -29.23 21.24
CA GLN A 568 -19.24 -30.56 21.13
C GLN A 568 -20.05 -31.59 21.93
N ILE A 569 -20.12 -32.85 21.48
CA ILE A 569 -20.54 -33.97 22.31
C ILE A 569 -19.89 -33.92 23.70
N ASN A 570 -20.70 -34.12 24.76
CA ASN A 570 -20.34 -34.00 26.18
C ASN A 570 -19.89 -32.61 26.68
N ALA A 571 -19.92 -31.57 25.85
CA ALA A 571 -19.65 -30.20 26.32
C ALA A 571 -20.90 -29.55 26.93
N SER A 572 -20.69 -28.49 27.71
CA SER A 572 -21.75 -27.67 28.31
C SER A 572 -21.74 -26.26 27.73
N LEU A 573 -22.92 -25.69 27.52
CA LEU A 573 -23.12 -24.32 27.11
C LEU A 573 -23.97 -23.59 28.15
N GLU A 574 -23.45 -22.48 28.68
CA GLU A 574 -24.22 -21.58 29.53
C GLU A 574 -25.14 -20.72 28.65
N MET A 575 -26.43 -20.76 28.95
CA MET A 575 -27.47 -19.98 28.31
C MET A 575 -27.97 -18.89 29.23
N THR A 576 -28.22 -17.69 28.70
CA THR A 576 -28.76 -16.55 29.44
C THR A 576 -30.16 -16.20 28.97
N LEU A 577 -31.13 -16.16 29.87
CA LEU A 577 -32.48 -15.64 29.61
C LEU A 577 -32.66 -14.26 30.24
N THR A 578 -33.45 -13.38 29.61
CA THR A 578 -33.75 -12.04 30.13
C THR A 578 -35.24 -11.74 30.13
N LEU A 579 -35.74 -11.19 31.22
CA LEU A 579 -37.10 -10.71 31.44
C LEU A 579 -37.24 -9.22 31.11
N ASP A 580 -38.47 -8.76 30.88
CA ASP A 580 -38.80 -7.35 30.63
C ASP A 580 -38.94 -6.50 31.90
N LEU A 581 -39.13 -7.15 33.05
CA LEU A 581 -39.24 -6.58 34.38
C LEU A 581 -38.40 -7.39 35.36
N PRO A 582 -37.89 -6.77 36.44
CA PRO A 582 -37.29 -7.50 37.55
C PRO A 582 -38.23 -8.58 38.12
N ALA A 583 -37.66 -9.74 38.45
CA ALA A 583 -38.38 -10.84 39.05
C ALA A 583 -38.98 -10.44 40.43
N PRO A 584 -40.15 -10.98 40.80
CA PRO A 584 -40.82 -10.69 42.07
C PRO A 584 -40.00 -11.18 43.27
N ALA A 585 -40.40 -10.81 44.49
CA ALA A 585 -39.66 -11.13 45.72
C ALA A 585 -39.42 -12.64 45.94
N GLY A 586 -40.23 -13.52 45.36
CA GLY A 586 -40.08 -14.98 45.39
C GLY A 586 -39.21 -15.56 44.27
N GLY A 587 -38.66 -14.73 43.38
CA GLY A 587 -38.07 -15.16 42.11
C GLY A 587 -39.11 -15.48 41.05
N GLN A 588 -38.65 -15.65 39.81
CA GLN A 588 -39.50 -15.99 38.67
C GLN A 588 -39.05 -17.32 38.06
N GLU A 589 -39.87 -18.35 38.23
CA GLU A 589 -39.68 -19.63 37.55
C GLU A 589 -40.03 -19.51 36.05
N VAL A 590 -39.18 -20.05 35.20
CA VAL A 590 -39.31 -20.10 33.74
C VAL A 590 -39.14 -21.56 33.30
N THR A 591 -40.06 -22.08 32.51
CA THR A 591 -40.02 -23.46 32.01
C THR A 591 -39.09 -23.57 30.82
N ILE A 592 -38.21 -24.58 30.81
CA ILE A 592 -37.33 -24.94 29.70
C ILE A 592 -37.89 -26.19 29.03
N THR A 593 -37.94 -26.18 27.69
CA THR A 593 -38.34 -27.32 26.88
C THR A 593 -37.34 -27.52 25.75
N LEU A 594 -36.93 -28.77 25.55
CA LEU A 594 -36.03 -29.18 24.48
C LEU A 594 -36.82 -29.88 23.37
N SER A 595 -36.46 -29.63 22.12
CA SER A 595 -37.06 -30.29 20.96
C SER A 595 -36.01 -30.54 19.89
N PRO A 596 -35.73 -31.79 19.49
CA PRO A 596 -36.50 -33.01 19.75
C PRO A 596 -36.33 -33.66 21.15
N GLY A 597 -35.36 -33.25 21.97
CA GLY A 597 -35.10 -33.78 23.32
C GLY A 597 -34.00 -34.84 23.41
N ASN A 598 -33.18 -35.00 22.36
CA ASN A 598 -32.28 -36.16 22.22
C ASN A 598 -30.79 -35.81 22.19
N PHE A 599 -30.41 -34.56 21.91
CA PHE A 599 -29.01 -34.16 21.71
C PHE A 599 -28.46 -33.34 22.89
N LEU A 600 -29.33 -32.73 23.68
CA LEU A 600 -29.04 -31.90 24.84
C LEU A 600 -29.80 -32.39 26.07
N ALA A 601 -29.23 -32.12 27.24
CA ALA A 601 -29.87 -32.20 28.53
C ALA A 601 -29.84 -30.82 29.21
N ALA A 602 -30.93 -30.45 29.88
CA ALA A 602 -31.06 -29.23 30.66
C ALA A 602 -32.06 -29.46 31.80
N ASP A 603 -32.03 -28.62 32.83
CA ASP A 603 -33.08 -28.61 33.85
C ASP A 603 -34.43 -28.19 33.24
N GLU A 604 -35.54 -28.73 33.75
CA GLU A 604 -36.90 -28.41 33.24
C GLU A 604 -37.33 -26.96 33.55
N THR A 605 -36.68 -26.34 34.52
CA THR A 605 -36.98 -24.96 34.94
C THR A 605 -35.71 -24.24 35.34
N VAL A 606 -35.74 -22.92 35.21
CA VAL A 606 -34.72 -22.01 35.73
C VAL A 606 -35.42 -20.89 36.49
N VAL A 607 -34.86 -20.49 37.63
CA VAL A 607 -35.42 -19.43 38.47
C VAL A 607 -34.60 -18.16 38.31
N VAL A 608 -35.22 -17.10 37.81
CA VAL A 608 -34.67 -15.75 37.89
C VAL A 608 -34.78 -15.27 39.33
N ALA A 609 -33.63 -15.02 39.97
CA ALA A 609 -33.57 -14.61 41.36
C ALA A 609 -34.36 -13.30 41.58
N ALA A 610 -34.93 -13.15 42.78
CA ALA A 610 -35.71 -11.97 43.14
C ALA A 610 -34.96 -10.65 42.83
N GLY A 611 -35.63 -9.72 42.15
CA GLY A 611 -35.05 -8.44 41.72
C GLY A 611 -34.06 -8.52 40.55
N ALA A 612 -33.66 -9.72 40.10
CA ALA A 612 -32.86 -9.89 38.89
C ALA A 612 -33.77 -9.85 37.64
N MET A 613 -33.18 -9.44 36.52
CA MET A 613 -33.84 -9.47 35.21
C MET A 613 -33.39 -10.66 34.36
N SER A 614 -32.32 -11.35 34.76
CA SER A 614 -31.75 -12.45 33.99
C SER A 614 -31.35 -13.60 34.89
N ALA A 615 -31.30 -14.80 34.31
CA ALA A 615 -30.70 -15.98 34.90
C ALA A 615 -29.91 -16.74 33.84
N THR A 616 -28.89 -17.46 34.30
CA THR A 616 -28.17 -18.42 33.48
C THR A 616 -28.57 -19.84 33.83
N PHE A 617 -28.50 -20.74 32.85
CA PHE A 617 -28.66 -22.18 33.02
C PHE A 617 -27.80 -22.90 31.99
N ASP A 618 -27.33 -24.10 32.31
CA ASP A 618 -26.51 -24.88 31.40
C ASP A 618 -27.36 -25.83 30.56
N VAL A 619 -26.97 -26.00 29.30
CA VAL A 619 -27.35 -27.13 28.46
C VAL A 619 -26.13 -27.99 28.21
N VAL A 620 -26.26 -29.31 28.33
CA VAL A 620 -25.15 -30.27 28.19
C VAL A 620 -25.41 -31.15 26.98
N ALA A 621 -24.45 -31.25 26.07
CA ALA A 621 -24.56 -32.11 24.92
C ALA A 621 -24.46 -33.59 25.30
N GLY A 622 -25.31 -34.40 24.69
CA GLY A 622 -25.31 -35.84 24.78
C GLY A 622 -24.21 -36.49 23.92
N ALA A 623 -24.36 -37.78 23.67
CA ALA A 623 -23.40 -38.62 22.96
C ALA A 623 -23.61 -38.68 21.43
N ASP A 624 -24.64 -38.02 20.92
CA ASP A 624 -25.01 -38.03 19.50
C ASP A 624 -24.99 -36.59 18.95
N ASP A 625 -24.62 -36.43 17.68
CA ASP A 625 -24.64 -35.15 16.96
C ASP A 625 -26.03 -34.85 16.38
N GLY A 626 -26.37 -33.57 16.26
CA GLY A 626 -27.69 -33.16 15.78
C GLY A 626 -28.05 -31.71 16.09
N VAL A 627 -29.26 -31.28 15.71
CA VAL A 627 -29.76 -29.92 15.98
C VAL A 627 -30.91 -29.98 16.97
N GLU A 628 -30.87 -29.11 17.97
CA GLU A 628 -31.85 -29.04 19.05
C GLU A 628 -32.33 -27.61 19.28
N SER A 629 -33.63 -27.42 19.46
CA SER A 629 -34.19 -26.14 19.90
C SER A 629 -34.39 -26.12 21.41
N VAL A 630 -33.76 -25.14 22.08
CA VAL A 630 -33.99 -24.83 23.48
C VAL A 630 -35.03 -23.73 23.56
N ARG A 631 -36.19 -23.99 24.16
CA ARG A 631 -37.27 -23.01 24.33
C ARG A 631 -37.51 -22.72 25.80
N VAL A 632 -37.54 -21.43 26.16
CA VAL A 632 -37.93 -20.93 27.49
C VAL A 632 -39.32 -20.33 27.44
N SER A 633 -40.13 -20.49 28.49
CA SER A 633 -41.50 -19.95 28.55
C SER A 633 -42.00 -19.57 29.95
N ILE A 634 -42.83 -18.53 30.01
CA ILE A 634 -43.48 -17.99 31.21
C ILE A 634 -44.78 -17.29 30.82
N GLY A 635 -45.91 -17.59 31.48
CA GLY A 635 -47.10 -16.74 31.44
C GLY A 635 -47.64 -16.36 30.04
N GLY A 636 -47.39 -17.19 29.01
CA GLY A 636 -47.76 -16.92 27.61
C GLY A 636 -46.68 -16.27 26.75
N SER A 637 -45.54 -15.88 27.32
CA SER A 637 -44.33 -15.43 26.60
C SER A 637 -43.33 -16.58 26.44
N SER A 638 -42.62 -16.64 25.30
CA SER A 638 -41.60 -17.65 25.05
C SER A 638 -40.53 -17.17 24.08
N GLN A 639 -39.30 -17.67 24.23
CA GLN A 639 -38.18 -17.49 23.30
C GLN A 639 -37.51 -18.83 23.00
N SER A 640 -36.85 -18.94 21.85
CA SER A 640 -36.15 -20.15 21.41
C SER A 640 -34.75 -19.83 20.89
N ALA A 641 -33.83 -20.75 21.16
CA ALA A 641 -32.50 -20.82 20.56
C ALA A 641 -32.35 -22.15 19.79
N GLN A 642 -31.40 -22.21 18.87
CA GLN A 642 -31.00 -23.44 18.17
C GLN A 642 -29.55 -23.80 18.47
N ILE A 643 -29.32 -25.00 19.00
CA ILE A 643 -27.99 -25.50 19.32
C ILE A 643 -27.69 -26.69 18.42
N THR A 644 -26.51 -26.70 17.81
CA THR A 644 -26.04 -27.81 16.97
C THR A 644 -24.98 -28.59 17.72
N VAL A 645 -25.28 -29.82 18.11
CA VAL A 645 -24.31 -30.75 18.71
C VAL A 645 -23.45 -31.37 17.61
N VAL A 646 -22.13 -31.33 17.76
CA VAL A 646 -21.16 -31.82 16.78
C VAL A 646 -20.20 -32.86 17.39
N ASP A 647 -19.85 -33.88 16.60
CA ASP A 647 -18.84 -34.88 16.92
C ASP A 647 -17.51 -34.53 16.25
N LEU A 648 -16.73 -33.61 16.85
CA LEU A 648 -15.40 -33.25 16.35
C LEU A 648 -14.28 -33.95 17.17
N PRO A 649 -13.06 -34.10 16.64
CA PRO A 649 -11.94 -34.66 17.40
C PRO A 649 -11.61 -33.86 18.67
N VAL A 650 -11.30 -34.55 19.77
CA VAL A 650 -10.84 -33.95 21.03
C VAL A 650 -9.32 -33.77 20.99
N GLY A 651 -8.85 -32.52 21.00
CA GLY A 651 -7.43 -32.16 20.99
C GLY A 651 -7.02 -31.27 19.81
N ASP A 652 -5.71 -31.07 19.63
CA ASP A 652 -5.15 -30.29 18.51
C ASP A 652 -5.49 -30.98 17.19
N CYS A 653 -6.39 -30.39 16.40
CA CYS A 653 -6.83 -30.91 15.12
C CYS A 653 -6.56 -29.86 14.05
N LEU A 654 -5.36 -29.90 13.48
CA LEU A 654 -4.94 -29.00 12.40
C LEU A 654 -4.58 -29.85 11.18
N ILE A 655 -5.46 -29.84 10.18
CA ILE A 655 -5.29 -30.65 8.97
C ILE A 655 -4.95 -29.79 7.77
N ILE A 656 -4.27 -30.38 6.79
CA ILE A 656 -4.11 -29.81 5.46
C ILE A 656 -5.44 -30.04 4.73
N SER A 657 -6.24 -28.99 4.58
CA SER A 657 -7.57 -29.02 3.94
C SER A 657 -7.49 -28.81 2.43
N GLU A 658 -6.56 -27.97 1.97
CA GLU A 658 -6.34 -27.70 0.55
C GLU A 658 -4.84 -27.65 0.20
N TYR A 659 -4.49 -28.29 -0.92
CA TYR A 659 -3.16 -28.32 -1.49
C TYR A 659 -3.21 -27.76 -2.91
N ILE A 660 -2.39 -26.75 -3.21
CA ILE A 660 -2.31 -26.13 -4.53
C ILE A 660 -0.89 -26.31 -5.09
N GLU A 661 -0.77 -27.17 -6.10
CA GLU A 661 0.49 -27.40 -6.82
C GLU A 661 0.89 -26.20 -7.67
N GLY A 662 -0.06 -25.44 -8.19
CA GLY A 662 0.24 -24.29 -9.04
C GLY A 662 0.85 -24.67 -10.40
N SER A 663 1.27 -23.66 -11.17
CA SER A 663 1.94 -23.85 -12.47
C SER A 663 3.43 -23.55 -12.41
N GLY A 664 4.24 -24.53 -12.80
CA GLY A 664 5.70 -24.44 -12.77
C GLY A 664 6.24 -24.08 -11.39
N THR A 665 6.87 -22.91 -11.26
CA THR A 665 7.44 -22.42 -10.00
C THR A 665 6.55 -21.41 -9.28
N ASN A 666 5.34 -21.11 -9.77
CA ASN A 666 4.47 -20.07 -9.23
C ASN A 666 3.12 -20.64 -8.74
N ASN A 667 2.43 -19.88 -7.88
CA ASN A 667 1.06 -20.17 -7.41
C ASN A 667 0.91 -21.43 -6.56
N LYS A 668 1.91 -21.71 -5.74
CA LYS A 668 1.92 -22.81 -4.77
C LYS A 668 1.39 -22.33 -3.43
N ALA A 669 0.48 -23.11 -2.84
CA ALA A 669 -0.13 -22.77 -1.56
C ALA A 669 -0.64 -23.99 -0.79
N LEU A 670 -0.80 -23.83 0.52
CA LEU A 670 -1.40 -24.80 1.44
C LEU A 670 -2.44 -24.10 2.33
N GLU A 671 -3.57 -24.75 2.56
CA GLU A 671 -4.56 -24.33 3.54
C GLU A 671 -4.54 -25.29 4.73
N LEU A 672 -4.46 -24.74 5.93
CA LEU A 672 -4.58 -25.46 7.19
C LEU A 672 -5.94 -25.17 7.80
N TYR A 673 -6.68 -26.19 8.20
CA TYR A 673 -8.01 -26.07 8.80
C TYR A 673 -8.03 -26.60 10.23
N ASN A 674 -8.56 -25.80 11.16
CA ASN A 674 -8.81 -26.26 12.51
C ASN A 674 -10.12 -27.07 12.55
N CYS A 675 -9.97 -28.40 12.47
CA CYS A 675 -11.07 -29.37 12.56
C CYS A 675 -11.50 -29.69 13.98
N GLY A 676 -10.86 -29.09 14.99
CA GLY A 676 -11.07 -29.40 16.39
C GLY A 676 -12.09 -28.48 17.05
N ALA A 677 -12.40 -28.78 18.31
CA ALA A 677 -13.37 -28.03 19.10
C ALA A 677 -12.77 -26.86 19.90
N SER A 678 -11.46 -26.63 19.80
CA SER A 678 -10.76 -25.60 20.58
C SER A 678 -9.88 -24.72 19.70
N PRO A 679 -9.72 -23.42 20.03
CA PRO A 679 -8.80 -22.54 19.33
C PRO A 679 -7.36 -23.02 19.46
N LEU A 680 -6.60 -23.00 18.36
CA LEU A 680 -5.20 -23.44 18.31
C LEU A 680 -4.25 -22.26 18.24
N ALA A 681 -3.21 -22.24 19.09
CA ALA A 681 -2.18 -21.20 19.06
C ALA A 681 -1.18 -21.48 17.93
N ARG A 682 -1.19 -20.65 16.87
CA ARG A 682 -0.43 -20.88 15.63
C ARG A 682 1.06 -21.06 15.85
N ASN A 683 1.66 -20.26 16.74
CA ASN A 683 3.09 -20.33 17.04
C ASN A 683 3.54 -21.65 17.70
N GLN A 684 2.64 -22.55 18.06
CA GLN A 684 2.96 -23.90 18.52
C GLN A 684 3.05 -24.92 17.38
N PHE A 685 2.79 -24.51 16.13
CA PHE A 685 2.77 -25.41 14.99
C PHE A 685 3.78 -24.99 13.92
N GLY A 686 4.23 -25.97 13.16
CA GLY A 686 5.04 -25.79 11.96
C GLY A 686 4.60 -26.72 10.85
N VAL A 687 4.99 -26.37 9.63
CA VAL A 687 4.83 -27.21 8.44
C VAL A 687 6.22 -27.64 7.99
N CYS A 688 6.37 -28.93 7.75
CA CYS A 688 7.56 -29.52 7.18
C CYS A 688 7.28 -30.05 5.78
N LEU A 689 8.18 -29.72 4.85
CA LEU A 689 8.30 -30.32 3.53
C LEU A 689 9.43 -31.35 3.57
N VAL A 690 9.14 -32.56 3.10
CA VAL A 690 10.10 -33.63 2.83
C VAL A 690 10.19 -33.76 1.32
N ALA A 691 11.23 -33.15 0.75
CA ALA A 691 11.37 -33.08 -0.69
C ALA A 691 11.89 -34.40 -1.29
N ASN A 692 11.30 -34.81 -2.40
CA ASN A 692 11.63 -35.99 -3.19
C ASN A 692 11.64 -37.27 -2.31
N GLN A 693 12.65 -38.13 -2.50
CA GLN A 693 12.81 -39.38 -1.76
C GLN A 693 13.49 -39.21 -0.39
N ASN A 694 13.56 -37.98 0.14
CA ASN A 694 14.13 -37.78 1.47
C ASN A 694 13.23 -38.43 2.54
N THR A 695 13.83 -38.73 3.69
CA THR A 695 13.17 -39.32 4.85
C THR A 695 13.12 -38.35 6.04
N THR A 696 13.68 -37.16 5.87
CA THR A 696 13.79 -36.10 6.88
C THR A 696 13.29 -34.78 6.34
N CYS A 697 12.95 -33.86 7.25
CA CYS A 697 12.49 -32.53 6.90
C CYS A 697 13.55 -31.77 6.08
N THR A 698 13.25 -31.46 4.81
CA THR A 698 14.19 -30.74 3.95
C THR A 698 14.02 -29.24 4.08
N GLN A 699 12.77 -28.79 4.22
CA GLN A 699 12.41 -27.39 4.38
C GLN A 699 11.27 -27.30 5.39
N GLN A 700 11.25 -26.25 6.19
CA GLN A 700 10.23 -26.06 7.22
C GLN A 700 9.88 -24.59 7.37
N VAL A 701 8.71 -24.33 7.95
CA VAL A 701 8.25 -23.01 8.33
C VAL A 701 7.44 -23.12 9.62
N LYS A 702 7.72 -22.22 10.56
CA LYS A 702 6.90 -22.03 11.77
C LYS A 702 5.74 -21.10 11.44
N LEU A 703 4.54 -21.37 11.95
CA LEU A 703 3.42 -20.46 11.75
C LEU A 703 3.62 -19.18 12.59
N THR A 704 3.19 -18.05 12.04
CA THR A 704 3.24 -16.76 12.75
C THR A 704 2.31 -16.74 13.96
N ALA A 705 2.62 -15.91 14.95
CA ALA A 705 1.84 -15.83 16.19
C ALA A 705 0.37 -15.42 15.95
N GLY A 706 -0.53 -15.99 16.75
CA GLY A 706 -1.97 -15.77 16.70
C GLY A 706 -2.73 -17.06 16.99
N THR A 707 -4.04 -17.03 16.75
CA THR A 707 -4.94 -18.17 17.00
C THR A 707 -5.65 -18.56 15.70
N ILE A 708 -6.02 -19.83 15.55
CA ILE A 708 -6.99 -20.32 14.55
C ILE A 708 -8.19 -20.85 15.35
N ALA A 709 -9.35 -20.20 15.25
CA ALA A 709 -10.54 -20.66 15.96
C ALA A 709 -11.08 -21.98 15.35
N PRO A 710 -11.90 -22.75 16.08
CA PRO A 710 -12.61 -23.90 15.52
C PRO A 710 -13.34 -23.52 14.22
N GLY A 711 -13.13 -24.28 13.16
CA GLY A 711 -13.76 -23.99 11.86
C GLY A 711 -13.07 -22.92 11.02
N GLU A 712 -11.98 -22.31 11.48
CA GLU A 712 -11.19 -21.35 10.69
C GLU A 712 -10.06 -22.03 9.93
N VAL A 713 -9.58 -21.32 8.90
CA VAL A 713 -8.41 -21.71 8.10
C VAL A 713 -7.25 -20.75 8.29
N TRP A 714 -6.04 -21.24 8.01
CA TRP A 714 -4.82 -20.45 7.92
C TRP A 714 -4.03 -20.87 6.69
N THR A 715 -3.72 -19.90 5.82
CA THR A 715 -3.14 -20.18 4.51
C THR A 715 -1.64 -19.85 4.45
N LEU A 716 -0.88 -20.72 3.79
CA LEU A 716 0.53 -20.50 3.49
C LEU A 716 0.70 -20.41 1.98
N CYS A 717 1.40 -19.37 1.49
CA CYS A 717 1.55 -19.15 0.06
C CYS A 717 2.97 -18.80 -0.33
N LYS A 718 3.32 -19.15 -1.57
CA LYS A 718 4.59 -18.75 -2.16
C LYS A 718 4.65 -17.24 -2.35
N SER A 719 5.80 -16.63 -2.08
CA SER A 719 6.04 -15.19 -2.33
C SER A 719 5.72 -14.71 -3.75
N THR A 720 5.89 -15.56 -4.77
CA THR A 720 5.53 -15.19 -6.14
C THR A 720 4.02 -15.25 -6.41
N ALA A 721 3.27 -16.02 -5.61
CA ALA A 721 1.82 -16.12 -5.69
C ALA A 721 1.11 -14.87 -5.13
N THR A 722 1.82 -13.94 -4.48
CA THR A 722 1.24 -12.66 -4.02
C THR A 722 1.56 -11.48 -4.95
N SER A 723 2.09 -11.75 -6.16
CA SER A 723 2.40 -10.72 -7.15
C SER A 723 1.17 -10.35 -7.98
N ALA A 724 1.11 -9.11 -8.51
CA ALA A 724 0.02 -8.66 -9.39
C ALA A 724 -0.11 -9.45 -10.70
N THR A 725 0.83 -10.35 -10.98
CA THR A 725 0.87 -11.25 -12.14
C THR A 725 0.39 -12.66 -11.83
N ASP A 726 -0.20 -12.92 -10.66
CA ASP A 726 -0.74 -14.22 -10.25
C ASP A 726 -1.77 -14.77 -11.28
N PRO A 727 -1.49 -15.88 -12.00
CA PRO A 727 -2.45 -16.47 -12.94
C PRO A 727 -3.65 -17.16 -12.29
N VAL A 728 -3.75 -17.24 -10.95
CA VAL A 728 -4.84 -17.88 -10.22
C VAL A 728 -5.50 -16.88 -9.27
N PRO A 729 -6.65 -16.29 -9.63
CA PRO A 729 -7.37 -15.37 -8.75
C PRO A 729 -7.72 -16.03 -7.41
N GLY A 730 -7.31 -15.42 -6.30
CA GLY A 730 -7.71 -15.83 -4.93
C GLY A 730 -6.55 -16.09 -3.97
N ILE A 731 -5.40 -16.59 -4.44
CA ILE A 731 -4.28 -16.94 -3.55
C ILE A 731 -3.70 -15.69 -2.88
N ALA A 732 -3.37 -14.64 -3.65
CA ALA A 732 -2.84 -13.40 -3.11
C ALA A 732 -3.76 -12.72 -2.08
N THR A 733 -5.07 -12.73 -2.33
CA THR A 733 -6.08 -12.09 -1.47
C THR A 733 -6.27 -12.83 -0.16
N ASN A 734 -6.23 -14.15 -0.20
CA ASN A 734 -6.50 -15.01 0.95
C ASN A 734 -5.21 -15.57 1.56
N CYS A 735 -4.07 -14.92 1.34
CA CYS A 735 -2.79 -15.35 1.86
C CYS A 735 -2.49 -14.78 3.25
N ASP A 736 -2.46 -15.66 4.24
CA ASP A 736 -2.21 -15.28 5.62
C ASP A 736 -0.71 -15.23 5.94
N GLN A 737 0.07 -16.18 5.39
CA GLN A 737 1.50 -16.28 5.61
C GLN A 737 2.28 -16.54 4.33
N VAL A 738 3.09 -15.57 3.92
CA VAL A 738 4.01 -15.71 2.79
C VAL A 738 5.27 -16.46 3.22
N THR A 739 5.63 -17.51 2.50
CA THR A 739 6.86 -18.28 2.74
C THR A 739 7.45 -18.81 1.43
N SER A 740 8.78 -18.75 1.31
CA SER A 740 9.53 -19.31 0.18
C SER A 740 10.16 -20.66 0.49
N SER A 741 10.15 -21.10 1.76
CA SER A 741 10.74 -22.36 2.22
C SER A 741 9.89 -23.53 1.72
N VAL A 742 8.87 -23.94 2.48
CA VAL A 742 8.00 -25.10 2.19
C VAL A 742 7.14 -25.00 0.91
N MET A 743 7.23 -23.91 0.16
CA MET A 743 6.44 -23.65 -1.06
C MET A 743 7.19 -23.95 -2.37
N ASN A 744 8.34 -24.63 -2.28
CA ASN A 744 9.04 -25.18 -3.44
C ASN A 744 8.66 -26.64 -3.71
N HIS A 745 7.51 -27.05 -3.20
CA HIS A 745 7.08 -28.41 -3.40
C HIS A 745 6.77 -28.69 -4.86
N ASN A 746 6.96 -29.91 -5.29
CA ASN A 746 6.41 -30.45 -6.51
C ASN A 746 5.65 -31.74 -6.19
N GLY A 747 4.70 -32.12 -7.03
CA GLY A 747 3.73 -33.20 -6.73
C GLY A 747 4.28 -34.58 -6.32
N ASP A 748 5.60 -34.78 -6.22
CA ASP A 748 6.25 -35.94 -5.62
C ASP A 748 6.83 -35.72 -4.20
N ASP A 749 6.47 -34.60 -3.55
CA ASP A 749 6.89 -34.26 -2.20
C ASP A 749 5.86 -34.63 -1.11
N ARG A 750 6.34 -34.75 0.14
CA ARG A 750 5.50 -34.98 1.31
C ARG A 750 5.45 -33.73 2.21
N PHE A 751 4.27 -33.47 2.75
CA PHE A 751 4.07 -32.51 3.83
C PHE A 751 3.68 -33.19 5.13
N PHE A 752 4.04 -32.56 6.23
CA PHE A 752 3.37 -32.79 7.50
C PHE A 752 3.33 -31.55 8.37
N VAL A 753 2.25 -31.43 9.12
CA VAL A 753 2.04 -30.43 10.16
C VAL A 753 2.48 -31.06 11.48
N TYR A 754 3.28 -30.32 12.24
CA TYR A 754 3.76 -30.77 13.53
C TYR A 754 3.50 -29.72 14.61
N ARG A 755 3.36 -30.19 15.85
CA ARG A 755 3.36 -29.39 17.06
C ARG A 755 4.78 -29.30 17.59
N ASP A 756 5.29 -28.08 17.66
CA ASP A 756 6.65 -27.70 18.08
C ASP A 756 6.69 -27.63 19.61
N GLU A 757 6.95 -28.76 20.25
CA GLU A 757 6.84 -28.94 21.71
C GLU A 757 7.95 -28.20 22.47
N ASP A 758 9.11 -28.01 21.83
CA ASP A 758 10.25 -27.29 22.40
C ASP A 758 10.33 -25.83 21.94
N ASN A 759 9.39 -25.39 21.09
CA ASN A 759 9.29 -24.05 20.52
C ASN A 759 10.55 -23.63 19.73
N SER A 760 11.36 -24.60 19.27
CA SER A 760 12.60 -24.34 18.53
C SER A 760 12.35 -23.80 17.12
N GLY A 761 11.14 -23.96 16.59
CA GLY A 761 10.78 -23.64 15.22
C GLY A 761 11.33 -24.62 14.19
N ALA A 762 11.91 -25.73 14.64
CA ALA A 762 12.42 -26.80 13.81
C ALA A 762 11.82 -28.14 14.22
N PHE A 763 11.51 -29.00 13.24
CA PHE A 763 11.00 -30.33 13.54
C PHE A 763 12.10 -31.21 14.16
N ASN A 764 11.84 -31.68 15.38
CA ASN A 764 12.72 -32.54 16.16
C ASN A 764 12.01 -33.85 16.54
N ALA A 765 12.77 -34.85 17.00
CA ALA A 765 12.21 -36.16 17.38
C ALA A 765 11.23 -36.13 18.57
N GLY A 766 11.16 -35.02 19.31
CA GLY A 766 10.21 -34.79 20.39
C GLY A 766 8.88 -34.18 19.95
N ASP A 767 8.77 -33.74 18.70
CA ASP A 767 7.58 -33.07 18.19
C ASP A 767 6.51 -34.06 17.72
N THR A 768 5.25 -33.64 17.85
CA THR A 768 4.10 -34.48 17.48
C THR A 768 3.63 -34.14 16.07
N ILE A 769 3.57 -35.14 15.17
CA ILE A 769 2.92 -34.97 13.86
C ILE A 769 1.40 -34.98 14.05
N ILE A 770 0.75 -33.91 13.61
CA ILE A 770 -0.70 -33.71 13.75
C ILE A 770 -1.41 -34.20 12.50
N ASP A 771 -0.89 -33.88 11.32
CA ASP A 771 -1.43 -34.30 10.04
C ASP A 771 -0.32 -34.38 8.99
N ALA A 772 -0.55 -35.13 7.93
CA ALA A 772 0.39 -35.32 6.84
C ALA A 772 -0.33 -35.43 5.51
N PHE A 773 0.43 -35.16 4.45
CA PHE A 773 0.01 -35.29 3.08
C PHE A 773 1.14 -35.98 2.31
N GLY A 774 0.90 -37.17 1.76
CA GLY A 774 1.95 -38.01 1.16
C GLY A 774 2.49 -39.11 2.09
N GLN A 775 3.31 -40.02 1.55
CA GLN A 775 3.93 -41.13 2.29
C GLN A 775 5.45 -41.03 2.24
N ILE A 776 6.14 -41.41 3.32
CA ILE A 776 7.61 -41.53 3.31
C ILE A 776 7.98 -42.68 2.37
N SER A 777 8.95 -42.48 1.47
CA SER A 777 9.52 -43.49 0.55
C SER A 777 8.66 -43.96 -0.64
N ALA A 778 7.44 -43.44 -0.81
CA ALA A 778 6.65 -43.67 -2.02
C ALA A 778 6.69 -42.43 -2.92
N GLN A 779 7.02 -42.62 -4.19
CA GLN A 779 6.84 -41.59 -5.21
C GLN A 779 5.39 -41.59 -5.67
N PRO A 780 4.63 -40.49 -5.53
CA PRO A 780 3.48 -40.25 -6.39
C PRO A 780 3.97 -40.30 -7.84
N THR A 781 3.58 -41.30 -8.62
CA THR A 781 4.17 -41.50 -9.94
C THR A 781 3.63 -40.49 -10.97
N SER A 782 4.55 -39.81 -11.65
CA SER A 782 4.39 -39.11 -12.95
C SER A 782 3.54 -37.84 -13.00
N SER A 783 3.66 -37.10 -14.11
CA SER A 783 3.11 -35.80 -14.54
C SER A 783 1.61 -35.52 -14.31
N THR A 784 0.91 -36.39 -13.60
CA THR A 784 -0.51 -36.31 -13.27
C THR A 784 -0.85 -35.32 -12.15
N TRP A 785 0.14 -34.85 -11.39
CA TRP A 785 -0.04 -33.92 -10.25
C TRP A 785 0.22 -32.45 -10.58
N ALA A 786 0.82 -32.18 -11.75
CA ALA A 786 1.09 -30.81 -12.19
C ALA A 786 -0.22 -30.02 -12.34
N ASP A 787 -0.21 -28.76 -11.93
CA ASP A 787 -1.34 -27.83 -12.07
C ASP A 787 -2.64 -28.31 -11.38
N MET A 788 -2.51 -29.00 -10.25
CA MET A 788 -3.65 -29.51 -9.48
C MET A 788 -3.93 -28.72 -8.20
N THR A 789 -5.22 -28.55 -7.94
CA THR A 789 -5.77 -28.20 -6.62
C THR A 789 -6.47 -29.41 -6.03
N LEU A 790 -6.12 -29.79 -4.81
CA LEU A 790 -6.67 -30.94 -4.11
C LEU A 790 -7.35 -30.49 -2.83
N ARG A 791 -8.61 -30.91 -2.65
CA ARG A 791 -9.43 -30.56 -1.49
C ARG A 791 -9.80 -31.81 -0.71
N ARG A 792 -9.55 -31.76 0.59
CA ARG A 792 -9.81 -32.86 1.51
C ARG A 792 -11.27 -32.85 1.95
N CYS A 793 -11.94 -33.98 1.83
CA CYS A 793 -13.35 -34.13 2.25
C CYS A 793 -13.51 -34.94 3.54
N ASN A 794 -12.43 -35.55 4.02
CA ASN A 794 -12.38 -36.25 5.29
C ASN A 794 -11.51 -35.45 6.27
N PHE A 795 -12.13 -34.91 7.31
CA PHE A 795 -11.44 -34.09 8.31
C PHE A 795 -10.74 -34.90 9.42
N THR A 796 -10.63 -36.22 9.24
CA THR A 796 -9.82 -37.08 10.11
C THR A 796 -8.33 -36.87 9.79
N PRO A 797 -7.46 -36.55 10.77
CA PRO A 797 -6.02 -36.41 10.53
C PRO A 797 -5.36 -37.66 9.96
N TYR A 798 -4.37 -37.47 9.09
CA TYR A 798 -3.67 -38.53 8.36
C TYR A 798 -2.21 -38.59 8.79
N LEU A 799 -1.78 -39.70 9.38
CA LEU A 799 -0.42 -39.82 9.95
C LEU A 799 0.63 -40.38 8.96
N GLY A 800 0.26 -40.61 7.69
CA GLY A 800 1.22 -40.96 6.63
C GLY A 800 1.88 -42.34 6.75
N THR A 801 1.19 -43.30 7.38
CA THR A 801 1.62 -44.71 7.49
C THR A 801 1.19 -45.56 6.28
N ALA A 802 0.10 -45.17 5.61
CA ALA A 802 -0.33 -45.73 4.32
C ALA A 802 0.18 -44.84 3.16
N PRO A 803 0.18 -45.32 1.91
CA PRO A 803 0.32 -44.47 0.73
C PRO A 803 -0.80 -43.45 0.65
N PHE A 804 -0.49 -42.26 0.13
CA PHE A 804 -1.52 -41.28 -0.21
C PHE A 804 -2.41 -41.85 -1.31
N VAL A 805 -3.72 -41.92 -1.06
CA VAL A 805 -4.70 -42.39 -2.05
C VAL A 805 -5.50 -41.20 -2.53
N ARG A 806 -5.41 -40.89 -3.84
CA ARG A 806 -6.16 -39.79 -4.48
C ARG A 806 -7.68 -39.83 -4.22
N ALA A 807 -8.22 -41.02 -3.88
CA ALA A 807 -9.63 -41.23 -3.58
C ALA A 807 -10.11 -40.61 -2.24
N ASP A 808 -9.19 -40.25 -1.33
CA ASP A 808 -9.52 -39.56 -0.07
C ASP A 808 -9.81 -38.06 -0.27
N TYR A 809 -9.65 -37.56 -1.51
CA TYR A 809 -9.79 -36.17 -1.92
C TYR A 809 -10.81 -36.07 -3.05
N PHE A 810 -11.60 -35.00 -3.07
CA PHE A 810 -12.53 -34.78 -4.17
C PHE A 810 -11.79 -34.22 -5.38
N PHE A 811 -11.95 -34.87 -6.53
CA PHE A 811 -11.51 -34.34 -7.82
C PHE A 811 -12.65 -34.56 -8.81
N ARG A 812 -13.23 -33.49 -9.35
CA ARG A 812 -14.17 -33.64 -10.48
C ARG A 812 -13.40 -34.14 -11.69
N PRO A 813 -13.74 -35.29 -12.31
CA PRO A 813 -13.19 -35.65 -13.59
C PRO A 813 -13.84 -34.75 -14.66
N MET A 814 -13.20 -33.63 -14.99
CA MET A 814 -13.60 -32.74 -16.10
C MET A 814 -12.38 -32.35 -16.94
N PRO A 815 -12.58 -32.10 -18.25
CA PRO A 815 -11.48 -32.02 -19.22
C PRO A 815 -10.71 -30.70 -19.08
N ALA A 816 -9.38 -30.79 -19.19
CA ALA A 816 -8.40 -29.71 -19.15
C ALA A 816 -8.31 -28.94 -17.81
N VAL A 817 -7.23 -29.26 -17.08
CA VAL A 817 -6.49 -28.46 -16.08
C VAL A 817 -7.16 -27.13 -15.70
N ILE A 818 -7.81 -27.08 -14.53
CA ILE A 818 -8.17 -25.83 -13.88
C ILE A 818 -7.49 -25.80 -12.51
N ASN A 819 -6.55 -24.89 -12.38
CA ASN A 819 -5.94 -24.46 -11.13
C ASN A 819 -6.91 -23.47 -10.45
N ASP A 820 -8.02 -24.00 -9.91
CA ASP A 820 -9.12 -23.21 -9.33
C ASP A 820 -8.91 -23.02 -7.82
N ALA A 821 -8.40 -21.85 -7.41
CA ALA A 821 -8.25 -21.47 -6.01
C ALA A 821 -9.47 -20.69 -5.46
N SER A 822 -10.64 -20.77 -6.09
CA SER A 822 -11.84 -20.02 -5.66
C SER A 822 -12.30 -20.29 -4.23
N ASN A 823 -11.94 -21.44 -3.66
CA ASN A 823 -12.26 -21.80 -2.28
C ASN A 823 -11.06 -21.69 -1.32
N PHE A 824 -9.90 -21.24 -1.81
CA PHE A 824 -8.74 -21.07 -0.95
C PHE A 824 -9.00 -19.96 0.06
N GLY A 825 -8.81 -20.24 1.35
CA GLY A 825 -9.19 -19.35 2.45
C GLY A 825 -10.66 -19.47 2.86
N ILE A 826 -11.41 -20.44 2.33
CA ILE A 826 -12.80 -20.70 2.71
C ILE A 826 -12.84 -22.04 3.45
N PRO A 827 -13.30 -22.08 4.72
CA PRO A 827 -13.40 -23.32 5.47
C PRO A 827 -14.12 -24.45 4.73
N PRO A 828 -13.59 -25.68 4.75
CA PRO A 828 -14.20 -26.79 4.05
C PRO A 828 -15.51 -27.22 4.74
N VAL A 829 -16.52 -27.59 3.95
CA VAL A 829 -17.81 -28.07 4.47
C VAL A 829 -17.83 -29.60 4.53
N ALA A 830 -18.36 -30.17 5.60
CA ALA A 830 -18.51 -31.61 5.76
C ALA A 830 -19.42 -32.20 4.66
N GLY A 831 -18.98 -33.28 4.01
CA GLY A 831 -19.74 -33.96 2.95
C GLY A 831 -19.73 -33.20 1.61
N CYS A 832 -18.57 -33.14 0.96
CA CYS A 832 -18.41 -32.54 -0.37
C CYS A 832 -19.48 -33.01 -1.38
N PRO A 833 -20.04 -32.13 -2.23
CA PRO A 833 -20.84 -32.54 -3.38
C PRO A 833 -19.99 -33.14 -4.50
#